data_AF-A0AAF6BZ17-F1
#
_entry.id   AF-A0AAF6BZ17-F1
#
_cell.length_a   1.000
_cell.length_b   1.000
_cell.length_c   1.000
_cell.angle_alpha   90.00
_cell.angle_beta   90.00
_cell.angle_gamma   90.00
#
_symmetry.space_group_name_H-M   'P 1'
#
loop_
_entity.id
_entity.type
_entity.pdbx_description
1 polymer ?
#
loop_
_entity_poly.entity_id
_entity_poly.type
_entity_poly.pdbx_seq_one_letter_code
_entity_poly.pdbx_strand_id
1 'polypeptide(L)'
;MAGGWTGICFGEEGSNIPSRIQVVRKFRDLGITRVRLYHTYQGTLQAFSNSGIQLTVGITNADILRALSSVNSAKRWVDRNIVPYGSSNIVAVTVGTEVFTSPADNLKNALLPSMKNLREALNLAAKSGIKVTTAHSFDVVTNIFPPSSGQFADTGRMQPLVNWLARVGSDFICNIYPYFTYINSNGQITLQYGRLESGSVIDSNNGKIYTNLLAQQLDAVYAALGRLGQEEMRVVLGEIGWPTSGGTATDTNNARIHNQNLVNLSRGGTPLKPNWGIQTYILAMFDENQKAAGLQKSWGLYNPRNFQAKYTINFGNSPTLSNRITQGMRLSSGQFVMSQNRVYRFIMQADCNLVLYQTGVGPLWDSNTIGSASDCYMELQSDGDAVVYGGGVARWASGTGGRNDGAHRIDVQDDGSTVMYNEANQAIWATNTAGSRITQGTRLSSGQFVMSKNQVYKLIMQADCNLVLYQTNVGHLWASRTEGMASDGYMELQSDGNAVVFGGGVVLWSSDTLGRNDGAHRIDVQDDGNTVMYNEANQAIWATNTAGSRITQGMRLSSGQFVDSKNRVYRFIMQADCNLVLYQTGVGPLWDSNTIGSASDCYMELQSDGDAVVYGGGVARWASNTCGRNDGAHHIDVQDDGNTVMYNEANEAIWATNTSSGRITQGMRLSSGQFVESRNRVYRFIMQADCNLVLYQTGVGRLWASNTAGSGSDGHMELQHDGNAVVYVGGVERWALQAPRDARWASNTWARNDGAHRIDIQDDGNVVMYNAANETIWATNTAGR
;
A
#
# COMPACT_ATOMS: atom_id res chain seq x y z
N MET A 1 -11.17 -10.40 -26.43
CA MET A 1 -9.73 -10.12 -26.29
C MET A 1 -9.00 -10.68 -27.50
N ALA A 2 -8.12 -9.90 -28.13
CA ALA A 2 -7.31 -10.36 -29.27
C ALA A 2 -6.32 -11.44 -28.79
N GLY A 3 -6.28 -12.60 -29.44
CA GLY A 3 -5.57 -13.82 -28.99
C GLY A 3 -4.03 -13.81 -29.08
N GLY A 4 -3.39 -12.69 -28.78
CA GLY A 4 -1.93 -12.52 -28.77
C GLY A 4 -1.27 -13.03 -27.50
N TRP A 5 0.00 -13.40 -27.58
CA TRP A 5 0.79 -13.90 -26.46
C TRP A 5 2.29 -13.83 -26.75
N THR A 6 3.09 -13.79 -25.69
CA THR A 6 4.56 -13.85 -25.75
C THR A 6 5.07 -15.11 -25.08
N GLY A 7 5.79 -15.92 -25.85
CA GLY A 7 6.59 -17.05 -25.41
C GLY A 7 8.08 -16.78 -25.56
N ILE A 8 8.91 -17.77 -25.22
CA ILE A 8 10.37 -17.66 -25.30
C ILE A 8 10.95 -18.90 -26.00
N CYS A 9 11.94 -18.69 -26.86
CA CYS A 9 12.75 -19.76 -27.42
C CYS A 9 13.75 -20.28 -26.36
N PHE A 10 13.76 -21.58 -26.12
CA PHE A 10 14.77 -22.23 -25.29
C PHE A 10 15.77 -22.95 -26.19
N GLY A 11 16.88 -22.27 -26.48
CA GLY A 11 18.07 -22.83 -27.12
C GLY A 11 18.92 -23.59 -26.11
N GLU A 12 19.47 -24.73 -26.56
CA GLU A 12 20.27 -25.65 -25.74
C GLU A 12 21.75 -25.72 -26.20
N GLU A 13 22.21 -24.85 -27.11
CA GLU A 13 23.59 -24.83 -27.61
C GLU A 13 24.56 -24.11 -26.65
N GLY A 14 24.67 -24.61 -25.41
CA GLY A 14 25.57 -24.05 -24.42
C GLY A 14 26.08 -25.06 -23.39
N SER A 15 27.38 -25.00 -23.07
CA SER A 15 28.00 -25.87 -22.07
C SER A 15 27.72 -25.46 -20.62
N ASN A 16 27.11 -24.29 -20.42
CA ASN A 16 26.88 -23.66 -19.12
C ASN A 16 25.39 -23.48 -18.80
N ILE A 17 24.49 -24.15 -19.53
CA ILE A 17 23.04 -24.05 -19.34
C ILE A 17 22.64 -24.75 -18.03
N PRO A 18 21.71 -24.17 -17.23
CA PRO A 18 21.20 -24.79 -16.01
C PRO A 18 20.51 -26.13 -16.25
N SER A 19 20.18 -26.84 -15.17
CA SER A 19 19.32 -28.01 -15.28
C SER A 19 17.95 -27.63 -15.87
N ARG A 20 17.38 -28.49 -16.71
CA ARG A 20 16.09 -28.26 -17.37
C ARG A 20 14.95 -28.01 -16.38
N ILE A 21 15.01 -28.62 -15.19
CA ILE A 21 14.04 -28.38 -14.10
C ILE A 21 14.12 -26.92 -13.62
N GLN A 22 15.33 -26.37 -13.44
CA GLN A 22 15.51 -24.97 -13.07
C GLN A 22 15.02 -24.03 -14.17
N VAL A 23 15.25 -24.38 -15.44
CA VAL A 23 14.75 -23.60 -16.59
C VAL A 23 13.21 -23.58 -16.61
N VAL A 24 12.56 -24.73 -16.41
CA VAL A 24 11.09 -24.83 -16.32
C VAL A 24 10.53 -24.04 -15.14
N ARG A 25 11.19 -24.09 -13.96
CA ARG A 25 10.82 -23.24 -12.82
C ARG A 25 10.92 -21.76 -13.20
N LYS A 26 12.02 -21.35 -13.82
CA LYS A 26 12.21 -19.97 -14.25
C LYS A 26 11.12 -19.50 -15.22
N PHE A 27 10.73 -20.32 -16.20
CA PHE A 27 9.62 -19.98 -17.10
C PHE A 27 8.30 -19.77 -16.35
N ARG A 28 8.00 -20.63 -15.35
CA ARG A 28 6.82 -20.46 -14.50
C ARG A 28 6.88 -19.19 -13.65
N ASP A 29 8.03 -18.88 -13.06
CA ASP A 29 8.23 -17.65 -12.27
C ASP A 29 8.01 -16.39 -13.12
N LEU A 30 8.34 -16.47 -14.41
CA LEU A 30 8.14 -15.40 -15.39
C LEU A 30 6.72 -15.37 -15.98
N GLY A 31 5.82 -16.29 -15.59
CA GLY A 31 4.48 -16.40 -16.16
C GLY A 31 4.46 -16.79 -17.64
N ILE A 32 5.53 -17.42 -18.13
CA ILE A 32 5.65 -17.85 -19.54
C ILE A 32 4.88 -19.15 -19.73
N THR A 33 3.84 -19.08 -20.55
CA THR A 33 2.96 -20.23 -20.84
C THR A 33 3.32 -20.93 -22.15
N ARG A 34 4.26 -20.39 -22.94
CA ARG A 34 4.63 -20.92 -24.25
C ARG A 34 6.15 -20.91 -24.46
N VAL A 35 6.70 -22.05 -24.84
CA VAL A 35 8.13 -22.22 -25.14
C VAL A 35 8.32 -22.88 -26.49
N ARG A 36 9.30 -22.40 -27.27
CA ARG A 36 9.74 -23.03 -28.51
C ARG A 36 11.05 -23.78 -28.28
N LEU A 37 11.09 -25.03 -28.70
CA LEU A 37 12.25 -25.92 -28.66
C LEU A 37 12.65 -26.30 -30.08
N TYR A 38 13.95 -26.32 -30.35
CA TYR A 38 14.50 -26.68 -31.67
C TYR A 38 14.65 -28.20 -31.88
N HIS A 39 14.54 -28.95 -30.79
CA HIS A 39 14.78 -30.38 -30.72
C HIS A 39 13.74 -31.07 -29.83
N THR A 40 13.73 -32.40 -29.86
CA THR A 40 12.94 -33.26 -28.97
C THR A 40 13.82 -34.03 -27.99
N TYR A 41 14.76 -33.33 -27.33
CA TYR A 41 15.59 -33.96 -26.30
C TYR A 41 14.71 -34.48 -25.17
N GLN A 42 14.80 -35.79 -24.93
CA GLN A 42 13.95 -36.51 -23.99
C GLN A 42 14.00 -35.91 -22.57
N GLY A 43 15.20 -35.54 -22.11
CA GLY A 43 15.37 -34.89 -20.81
C GLY A 43 14.67 -33.54 -20.72
N THR A 44 14.65 -32.76 -21.81
CA THR A 44 13.95 -31.47 -21.88
C THR A 44 12.46 -31.70 -21.83
N LEU A 45 11.93 -32.54 -22.72
CA LEU A 45 10.50 -32.85 -22.76
C LEU A 45 9.99 -33.40 -21.42
N GLN A 46 10.75 -34.30 -20.79
CA GLN A 46 10.44 -34.83 -19.46
C GLN A 46 10.36 -33.74 -18.39
N ALA A 47 11.28 -32.76 -18.40
CA ALA A 47 11.26 -31.67 -17.44
C ALA A 47 10.05 -30.74 -17.61
N PHE A 48 9.58 -30.58 -18.85
CA PHE A 48 8.39 -29.80 -19.16
C PHE A 48 7.08 -30.56 -18.92
N SER A 49 7.08 -31.89 -18.85
CA SER A 49 5.89 -32.69 -18.55
C SER A 49 5.16 -32.17 -17.31
N ASN A 50 3.83 -32.00 -17.40
CA ASN A 50 2.97 -31.47 -16.34
C ASN A 50 3.33 -30.06 -15.82
N SER A 51 4.15 -29.28 -16.53
CA SER A 51 4.50 -27.90 -16.13
C SER A 51 3.39 -26.87 -16.38
N GLY A 52 2.40 -27.19 -17.20
CA GLY A 52 1.40 -26.23 -17.71
C GLY A 52 1.91 -25.34 -18.85
N ILE A 53 3.17 -25.50 -19.27
CA ILE A 53 3.78 -24.74 -20.37
C ILE A 53 3.53 -25.48 -21.69
N GLN A 54 2.97 -24.76 -22.66
CA GLN A 54 2.75 -25.24 -24.02
C GLN A 54 4.06 -25.17 -24.84
N LEU A 55 4.33 -26.23 -25.59
CA LEU A 55 5.57 -26.45 -26.33
C LEU A 55 5.28 -26.49 -27.83
N THR A 56 6.04 -25.70 -28.57
CA THR A 56 6.30 -25.92 -30.00
C THR A 56 7.65 -26.60 -30.12
N VAL A 57 7.70 -27.83 -30.64
CA VAL A 57 8.94 -28.63 -30.71
C VAL A 57 9.42 -28.80 -32.15
N GLY A 58 10.75 -28.82 -32.35
CA GLY A 58 11.35 -28.89 -33.67
C GLY A 58 11.91 -30.25 -34.06
N ILE A 59 11.74 -30.59 -35.34
CA ILE A 59 12.55 -31.60 -36.06
C ILE A 59 13.64 -30.84 -36.80
N THR A 60 14.90 -31.21 -36.61
CA THR A 60 16.03 -30.53 -37.26
C THR A 60 16.02 -30.75 -38.77
N ASN A 61 16.59 -29.80 -39.52
CA ASN A 61 16.76 -29.93 -40.98
C ASN A 61 17.48 -31.23 -41.38
N ALA A 62 18.49 -31.64 -40.60
CA ALA A 62 19.24 -32.87 -40.83
C ALA A 62 18.40 -34.15 -40.63
N ASP A 63 17.39 -34.10 -39.76
CA ASP A 63 16.56 -35.26 -39.46
C ASP A 63 15.35 -35.42 -40.37
N ILE A 64 14.91 -34.39 -41.10
CA ILE A 64 13.66 -34.42 -41.90
C ILE A 64 13.64 -35.63 -42.84
N LEU A 65 14.66 -35.78 -43.70
CA LEU A 65 14.69 -36.83 -44.72
C LEU A 65 14.74 -38.24 -44.11
N ARG A 66 15.37 -38.39 -42.95
CA ARG A 66 15.49 -39.70 -42.27
C ARG A 66 14.24 -40.02 -41.47
N ALA A 67 13.78 -39.09 -40.64
CA ALA A 67 12.70 -39.28 -39.69
C ALA A 67 11.33 -39.25 -40.35
N LEU A 68 11.14 -38.50 -41.45
CA LEU A 68 9.83 -38.23 -42.05
C LEU A 68 9.72 -38.69 -43.52
N SER A 69 10.63 -39.53 -44.01
CA SER A 69 10.62 -40.08 -45.38
C SER A 69 9.35 -40.85 -45.73
N SER A 70 8.67 -41.44 -44.74
CA SER A 70 7.42 -42.18 -44.91
C SER A 70 6.58 -42.07 -43.63
N VAL A 71 5.28 -42.40 -43.73
CA VAL A 71 4.40 -42.48 -42.55
C VAL A 71 4.95 -43.44 -41.48
N ASN A 72 5.56 -44.57 -41.88
CA ASN A 72 6.16 -45.52 -40.93
C ASN A 72 7.38 -44.95 -40.20
N SER A 73 8.25 -44.22 -40.90
CA SER A 73 9.38 -43.53 -40.26
C SER A 73 8.87 -42.42 -39.32
N ALA A 74 7.88 -41.65 -39.78
CA ALA A 74 7.27 -40.59 -38.97
C ALA A 74 6.57 -41.15 -37.73
N LYS A 75 5.90 -42.31 -37.83
CA LYS A 75 5.30 -43.02 -36.69
C LYS A 75 6.35 -43.40 -35.66
N ARG A 76 7.48 -44.00 -36.08
CA ARG A 76 8.60 -44.30 -35.16
C ARG A 76 9.14 -43.04 -34.48
N TRP A 77 9.17 -41.92 -35.19
CA TRP A 77 9.56 -40.65 -34.60
C TRP A 77 8.53 -40.14 -33.58
N VAL A 78 7.23 -40.19 -33.89
CA VAL A 78 6.13 -39.79 -32.99
C VAL A 78 6.10 -40.67 -31.74
N ASP A 79 6.19 -41.99 -31.89
CA ASP A 79 6.20 -42.96 -30.78
C ASP A 79 7.36 -42.70 -29.81
N ARG A 80 8.51 -42.22 -30.32
CA ARG A 80 9.70 -41.95 -29.50
C ARG A 80 9.69 -40.55 -28.87
N ASN A 81 9.19 -39.54 -29.57
CA ASN A 81 9.42 -38.13 -29.22
C ASN A 81 8.16 -37.39 -28.75
N ILE A 82 6.96 -37.92 -29.01
CA ILE A 82 5.69 -37.26 -28.68
C ILE A 82 4.87 -38.09 -27.70
N VAL A 83 4.64 -39.37 -28.01
CA VAL A 83 3.78 -40.26 -27.21
C VAL A 83 4.16 -40.30 -25.72
N PRO A 84 5.46 -40.38 -25.34
CA PRO A 84 5.84 -40.52 -23.92
C PRO A 84 5.56 -39.29 -23.05
N TYR A 85 5.39 -38.09 -23.63
CA TYR A 85 5.40 -36.83 -22.88
C TYR A 85 4.02 -36.18 -22.70
N GLY A 86 2.95 -36.96 -22.96
CA GLY A 86 1.56 -36.51 -22.79
C GLY A 86 1.11 -35.51 -23.86
N SER A 87 -0.21 -35.43 -24.08
CA SER A 87 -0.81 -34.50 -25.06
C SER A 87 -0.97 -33.07 -24.55
N SER A 88 -0.82 -32.81 -23.25
CA SER A 88 -1.22 -31.53 -22.65
C SER A 88 -0.23 -30.39 -22.89
N ASN A 89 1.02 -30.70 -23.22
CA ASN A 89 2.07 -29.68 -23.31
C ASN A 89 2.53 -29.44 -24.75
N ILE A 90 2.70 -30.46 -25.60
CA ILE A 90 3.12 -30.24 -26.99
C ILE A 90 1.91 -29.82 -27.83
N VAL A 91 1.93 -28.59 -28.33
CA VAL A 91 0.82 -28.01 -29.13
C VAL A 91 1.12 -27.94 -30.62
N ALA A 92 2.41 -27.93 -30.98
CA ALA A 92 2.84 -27.89 -32.37
C ALA A 92 4.20 -28.57 -32.59
N VAL A 93 4.41 -29.09 -33.80
CA VAL A 93 5.70 -29.57 -34.28
C VAL A 93 6.13 -28.75 -35.51
N THR A 94 7.30 -28.12 -35.44
CA THR A 94 7.95 -27.47 -36.59
C THR A 94 8.85 -28.48 -37.33
N VAL A 95 8.52 -28.77 -38.58
CA VAL A 95 9.34 -29.60 -39.49
C VAL A 95 10.40 -28.70 -40.12
N GLY A 96 11.59 -28.69 -39.54
CA GLY A 96 12.69 -27.83 -39.95
C GLY A 96 12.56 -26.39 -39.50
N THR A 97 13.65 -25.65 -39.73
CA THR A 97 13.73 -24.20 -39.57
C THR A 97 14.41 -23.62 -40.81
N GLU A 98 13.81 -22.58 -41.38
CA GLU A 98 14.32 -21.81 -42.52
C GLU A 98 14.69 -22.67 -43.76
N VAL A 99 13.92 -23.74 -44.00
CA VAL A 99 14.22 -24.73 -45.04
C VAL A 99 14.28 -24.12 -46.45
N PHE A 100 13.38 -23.18 -46.77
CA PHE A 100 13.33 -22.59 -48.11
C PHE A 100 14.45 -21.59 -48.42
N THR A 101 15.15 -21.09 -47.41
CA THR A 101 16.37 -20.28 -47.59
C THR A 101 17.65 -21.11 -47.54
N SER A 102 17.57 -22.40 -47.18
CA SER A 102 18.69 -23.35 -47.27
C SER A 102 19.19 -23.50 -48.72
N PRO A 103 20.47 -23.82 -48.96
CA PRO A 103 20.94 -24.21 -50.30
C PRO A 103 20.48 -25.61 -50.75
N ALA A 104 19.97 -26.45 -49.84
CA ALA A 104 19.67 -27.85 -50.11
C ALA A 104 18.30 -28.06 -50.80
N ASP A 105 18.28 -28.15 -52.14
CA ASP A 105 17.03 -28.26 -52.91
C ASP A 105 16.24 -29.56 -52.62
N ASN A 106 16.94 -30.67 -52.37
CA ASN A 106 16.32 -31.92 -51.94
C ASN A 106 15.51 -31.76 -50.64
N LEU A 107 16.01 -30.95 -49.70
CA LEU A 107 15.32 -30.65 -48.44
C LEU A 107 14.08 -29.79 -48.68
N LYS A 108 14.19 -28.77 -49.55
CA LYS A 108 13.04 -27.92 -49.94
C LYS A 108 11.92 -28.74 -50.55
N ASN A 109 12.26 -29.63 -51.50
CA ASN A 109 11.30 -30.47 -52.20
C ASN A 109 10.66 -31.51 -51.26
N ALA A 110 11.40 -31.99 -50.25
CA ALA A 110 10.90 -32.97 -49.28
C ALA A 110 10.04 -32.38 -48.16
N LEU A 111 10.03 -31.05 -47.96
CA LEU A 111 9.40 -30.41 -46.80
C LEU A 111 7.90 -30.74 -46.69
N LEU A 112 7.10 -30.38 -47.70
CA LEU A 112 5.65 -30.61 -47.67
C LEU A 112 5.28 -32.11 -47.59
N PRO A 113 5.89 -33.03 -48.37
CA PRO A 113 5.68 -34.46 -48.18
C PRO A 113 6.01 -34.94 -46.76
N SER A 114 7.09 -34.46 -46.17
CA SER A 114 7.50 -34.82 -44.80
C SER A 114 6.50 -34.35 -43.74
N MET A 115 5.97 -33.13 -43.89
CA MET A 115 4.91 -32.60 -43.03
C MET A 115 3.62 -33.41 -43.13
N LYS A 116 3.25 -33.87 -44.33
CA LYS A 116 2.10 -34.76 -44.54
C LYS A 116 2.30 -36.12 -43.84
N ASN A 117 3.48 -36.71 -43.97
CA ASN A 117 3.82 -37.95 -43.27
C ASN A 117 3.74 -37.81 -41.74
N LEU A 118 4.22 -36.69 -41.20
CA LEU A 118 4.12 -36.40 -39.77
C LEU A 118 2.67 -36.20 -39.31
N ARG A 119 1.86 -35.46 -40.07
CA ARG A 119 0.44 -35.25 -39.76
C ARG A 119 -0.29 -36.59 -39.68
N GLU A 120 -0.04 -37.48 -40.64
CA GLU A 120 -0.65 -38.81 -40.65
C GLU A 120 -0.18 -39.66 -39.46
N ALA A 121 1.12 -39.65 -39.16
CA ALA A 121 1.65 -40.35 -37.99
C ALA A 121 1.04 -39.86 -36.66
N LEU A 122 0.80 -38.55 -36.52
CA LEU A 122 0.12 -37.97 -35.36
C LEU A 122 -1.36 -38.39 -35.29
N ASN A 123 -2.05 -38.48 -36.44
CA ASN A 123 -3.43 -38.99 -36.49
C ASN A 123 -3.50 -40.44 -36.01
N LEU A 124 -2.61 -41.30 -36.52
CA LEU A 124 -2.53 -42.72 -36.14
C LEU A 124 -2.19 -42.92 -34.65
N ALA A 125 -1.51 -41.96 -34.03
CA ALA A 125 -1.19 -41.97 -32.60
C ALA A 125 -2.27 -41.32 -31.71
N ALA A 126 -3.43 -40.96 -32.28
CA ALA A 126 -4.49 -40.20 -31.58
C ALA A 126 -4.00 -38.85 -31.00
N LYS A 127 -3.10 -38.17 -31.73
CA LYS A 127 -2.53 -36.85 -31.40
C LYS A 127 -2.87 -35.78 -32.45
N SER A 128 -4.03 -35.89 -33.09
CA SER A 128 -4.49 -34.98 -34.16
C SER A 128 -4.58 -33.51 -33.73
N GLY A 129 -4.73 -33.23 -32.43
CA GLY A 129 -4.73 -31.87 -31.86
C GLY A 129 -3.38 -31.13 -31.92
N ILE A 130 -2.27 -31.84 -32.17
CA ILE A 130 -0.95 -31.22 -32.31
C ILE A 130 -0.81 -30.65 -33.72
N LYS A 131 -0.53 -29.35 -33.86
CA LYS A 131 -0.33 -28.71 -35.16
C LYS A 131 0.97 -29.18 -35.82
N VAL A 132 0.97 -29.31 -37.15
CA VAL A 132 2.18 -29.56 -37.95
C VAL A 132 2.45 -28.35 -38.81
N THR A 133 3.58 -27.70 -38.58
CA THR A 133 3.99 -26.48 -39.28
C THR A 133 5.49 -26.51 -39.56
N THR A 134 6.04 -25.42 -40.10
CA THR A 134 7.46 -25.21 -40.34
C THR A 134 7.76 -23.74 -40.07
N ALA A 135 8.97 -23.42 -39.59
CA ALA A 135 9.38 -22.04 -39.35
C ALA A 135 10.15 -21.51 -40.56
N HIS A 136 9.69 -20.40 -41.14
CA HIS A 136 10.31 -19.77 -42.29
C HIS A 136 11.20 -18.58 -41.86
N SER A 137 12.31 -18.33 -42.55
CA SER A 137 12.96 -17.01 -42.49
C SER A 137 12.04 -15.96 -43.11
N PHE A 138 12.10 -14.71 -42.66
CA PHE A 138 11.43 -13.59 -43.32
C PHE A 138 11.81 -13.45 -44.80
N ASP A 139 13.00 -13.90 -45.21
CA ASP A 139 13.50 -13.81 -46.60
C ASP A 139 12.71 -14.68 -47.60
N VAL A 140 11.76 -15.51 -47.14
CA VAL A 140 10.81 -16.16 -48.04
C VAL A 140 9.85 -15.16 -48.67
N VAL A 141 9.74 -13.94 -48.12
CA VAL A 141 8.95 -12.82 -48.64
C VAL A 141 9.88 -11.81 -49.31
N THR A 142 9.52 -11.40 -50.52
CA THR A 142 10.18 -10.34 -51.28
C THR A 142 9.22 -9.17 -51.52
N ASN A 143 9.72 -8.07 -52.10
CA ASN A 143 8.96 -6.83 -52.34
C ASN A 143 8.31 -6.27 -51.07
N ILE A 144 9.08 -6.25 -49.97
CA ILE A 144 8.60 -5.92 -48.61
C ILE A 144 8.34 -4.43 -48.36
N PHE A 145 8.58 -3.56 -49.35
CA PHE A 145 8.29 -2.13 -49.25
C PHE A 145 7.70 -1.58 -50.57
N PRO A 146 6.50 -0.93 -50.52
CA PRO A 146 5.63 -0.83 -49.34
C PRO A 146 5.09 -2.22 -48.92
N PRO A 147 4.69 -2.45 -47.66
CA PRO A 147 4.30 -3.77 -47.14
C PRO A 147 3.24 -4.50 -47.96
N SER A 148 2.25 -3.78 -48.48
CA SER A 148 1.21 -4.32 -49.35
C SER A 148 1.73 -5.00 -50.62
N SER A 149 2.97 -4.72 -51.04
CA SER A 149 3.63 -5.36 -52.18
C SER A 149 4.22 -6.73 -51.85
N GLY A 150 4.24 -7.13 -50.59
CA GLY A 150 4.82 -8.39 -50.12
C GLY A 150 4.30 -9.60 -50.91
N GLN A 151 5.22 -10.47 -51.34
CA GLN A 151 4.91 -11.71 -52.06
C GLN A 151 5.97 -12.79 -51.78
N PHE A 152 5.62 -14.06 -51.92
CA PHE A 152 6.59 -15.14 -51.70
C PHE A 152 7.60 -15.26 -52.85
N ALA A 153 8.88 -15.34 -52.52
CA ALA A 153 9.98 -15.46 -53.49
C ALA A 153 9.90 -16.77 -54.31
N ASP A 154 9.51 -17.88 -53.68
CA ASP A 154 9.24 -19.16 -54.33
C ASP A 154 7.76 -19.52 -54.17
N THR A 155 6.92 -18.90 -55.01
CA THR A 155 5.47 -19.17 -55.00
C THR A 155 5.15 -20.62 -55.36
N GLY A 156 5.97 -21.27 -56.20
CA GLY A 156 5.75 -22.65 -56.65
C GLY A 156 5.78 -23.67 -55.51
N ARG A 157 6.68 -23.48 -54.52
CA ARG A 157 6.71 -24.33 -53.31
C ARG A 157 5.85 -23.78 -52.18
N MET A 158 5.75 -22.46 -52.04
CA MET A 158 5.03 -21.86 -50.92
C MET A 158 3.51 -22.03 -51.04
N GLN A 159 2.93 -21.86 -52.23
CA GLN A 159 1.49 -21.99 -52.43
C GLN A 159 0.92 -23.34 -52.02
N PRO A 160 1.45 -24.50 -52.46
CA PRO A 160 0.93 -25.79 -52.03
C PRO A 160 1.14 -26.04 -50.52
N LEU A 161 2.20 -25.48 -49.93
CA LEU A 161 2.46 -25.59 -48.48
C LEU A 161 1.45 -24.79 -47.67
N VAL A 162 1.27 -23.51 -47.98
CA VAL A 162 0.32 -22.62 -47.30
C VAL A 162 -1.11 -23.15 -47.47
N ASN A 163 -1.51 -23.54 -48.67
CA ASN A 163 -2.83 -24.16 -48.89
C ASN A 163 -3.01 -25.45 -48.07
N TRP A 164 -1.94 -26.21 -47.86
CA TRP A 164 -2.00 -27.38 -46.99
C TRP A 164 -2.13 -27.00 -45.51
N LEU A 165 -1.35 -26.03 -45.00
CA LEU A 165 -1.47 -25.52 -43.64
C LEU A 165 -2.90 -25.05 -43.33
N ALA A 166 -3.50 -24.28 -44.25
CA ALA A 166 -4.88 -23.81 -44.14
C ALA A 166 -5.87 -24.98 -44.00
N ARG A 167 -5.78 -25.98 -44.88
CA ARG A 167 -6.65 -27.17 -44.86
C ARG A 167 -6.55 -27.97 -43.56
N VAL A 168 -5.36 -28.04 -42.95
CA VAL A 168 -5.14 -28.81 -41.71
C VAL A 168 -5.27 -27.96 -40.44
N GLY A 169 -5.73 -26.71 -40.55
CA GLY A 169 -5.93 -25.80 -39.42
C GLY A 169 -4.64 -25.43 -38.68
N SER A 170 -3.51 -25.34 -39.39
CA SER A 170 -2.20 -25.02 -38.81
C SER A 170 -1.79 -23.58 -39.09
N ASP A 171 -0.88 -23.06 -38.26
CA ASP A 171 -0.40 -21.67 -38.34
C ASP A 171 0.81 -21.56 -39.28
N PHE A 172 1.03 -20.38 -39.84
CA PHE A 172 2.26 -20.02 -40.54
C PHE A 172 3.28 -19.47 -39.54
N ILE A 173 4.46 -20.08 -39.42
CA ILE A 173 5.51 -19.57 -38.52
C ILE A 173 6.57 -18.83 -39.33
N CYS A 174 6.88 -17.60 -38.94
CA CYS A 174 7.91 -16.78 -39.57
C CYS A 174 8.87 -16.21 -38.51
N ASN A 175 10.16 -16.41 -38.69
CA ASN A 175 11.22 -15.75 -37.94
C ASN A 175 11.41 -14.35 -38.52
N ILE A 176 11.19 -13.30 -37.72
CA ILE A 176 11.28 -11.90 -38.17
C ILE A 176 12.23 -11.15 -37.25
N TYR A 177 13.25 -10.53 -37.84
CA TYR A 177 14.32 -9.84 -37.12
C TYR A 177 14.47 -8.39 -37.60
N PRO A 178 13.77 -7.44 -36.95
CA PRO A 178 13.92 -6.01 -37.24
C PRO A 178 15.39 -5.54 -37.13
N TYR A 179 16.19 -6.17 -36.26
CA TYR A 179 17.63 -5.92 -36.15
C TYR A 179 18.37 -6.08 -37.49
N PHE A 180 18.19 -7.20 -38.19
CA PHE A 180 18.90 -7.44 -39.46
C PHE A 180 18.46 -6.46 -40.54
N THR A 181 17.18 -6.11 -40.59
CA THR A 181 16.68 -5.10 -41.53
C THR A 181 17.24 -3.71 -41.21
N TYR A 182 17.34 -3.33 -39.94
CA TYR A 182 17.96 -2.08 -39.52
C TYR A 182 19.44 -1.99 -39.94
N ILE A 183 20.27 -2.97 -39.57
CA ILE A 183 21.72 -2.89 -39.85
C ILE A 183 22.04 -2.93 -41.34
N ASN A 184 21.19 -3.58 -42.15
CA ASN A 184 21.38 -3.69 -43.60
C ASN A 184 20.68 -2.58 -44.39
N SER A 185 20.01 -1.63 -43.71
CA SER A 185 19.26 -0.54 -44.36
C SER A 185 20.13 0.60 -44.90
N ASN A 186 21.45 0.58 -44.64
CA ASN A 186 22.36 1.67 -44.97
C ASN A 186 21.87 3.05 -44.48
N GLY A 187 21.25 3.09 -43.30
CA GLY A 187 20.74 4.31 -42.67
C GLY A 187 19.32 4.73 -43.07
N GLN A 188 18.64 3.98 -43.95
CA GLN A 188 17.25 4.24 -44.32
C GLN A 188 16.25 3.95 -43.20
N ILE A 189 16.60 3.03 -42.29
CA ILE A 189 15.79 2.68 -41.12
C ILE A 189 16.45 3.27 -39.89
N THR A 190 15.70 4.06 -39.12
CA THR A 190 16.20 4.61 -37.85
C THR A 190 16.27 3.53 -36.78
N LEU A 191 17.20 3.69 -35.84
CA LEU A 191 17.33 2.77 -34.70
C LEU A 191 16.03 2.68 -33.90
N GLN A 192 15.34 3.80 -33.68
CA GLN A 192 14.06 3.84 -32.97
C GLN A 192 13.01 2.96 -33.65
N TYR A 193 12.85 3.07 -34.97
CA TYR A 193 11.89 2.28 -35.72
C TYR A 193 12.24 0.77 -35.70
N GLY A 194 13.53 0.43 -35.76
CA GLY A 194 14.03 -0.94 -35.60
C GLY A 194 13.83 -1.50 -34.19
N ARG A 195 13.99 -0.69 -33.14
CA ARG A 195 13.72 -1.03 -31.72
C ARG A 195 12.23 -1.02 -31.37
N LEU A 196 11.36 -0.93 -32.37
CA LEU A 196 9.91 -0.97 -32.24
C LEU A 196 9.33 0.19 -31.42
N GLU A 197 10.02 1.32 -31.41
CA GLU A 197 9.51 2.59 -30.92
C GLU A 197 8.69 3.28 -32.03
N SER A 198 8.09 4.43 -31.70
CA SER A 198 7.22 5.17 -32.61
C SER A 198 7.93 5.62 -33.88
N GLY A 199 7.31 5.32 -35.03
CA GLY A 199 7.59 5.88 -36.34
C GLY A 199 6.30 6.22 -37.09
N SER A 200 6.43 6.63 -38.34
CA SER A 200 5.27 6.95 -39.20
C SER A 200 5.64 6.71 -40.66
N VAL A 201 5.65 5.45 -41.08
CA VAL A 201 5.92 5.05 -42.46
C VAL A 201 4.58 4.75 -43.15
N ILE A 202 4.31 5.44 -44.26
CA ILE A 202 3.05 5.28 -45.01
C ILE A 202 3.25 4.27 -46.14
N ASP A 203 2.36 3.29 -46.23
CA ASP A 203 2.26 2.41 -47.40
C ASP A 203 1.55 3.14 -48.54
N SER A 204 2.28 3.35 -49.63
CA SER A 204 1.83 4.13 -50.77
C SER A 204 0.65 3.52 -51.53
N ASN A 205 0.39 2.21 -51.39
CA ASN A 205 -0.65 1.53 -52.15
C ASN A 205 -2.00 1.53 -51.42
N ASN A 206 -2.00 1.56 -50.08
CA ASN A 206 -3.22 1.43 -49.28
C ASN A 206 -3.39 2.47 -48.16
N GLY A 207 -2.44 3.40 -47.99
CA GLY A 207 -2.50 4.48 -47.02
C GLY A 207 -2.31 4.05 -45.56
N LYS A 208 -1.98 2.79 -45.28
CA LYS A 208 -1.75 2.31 -43.91
C LYS A 208 -0.48 2.94 -43.33
N ILE A 209 -0.56 3.36 -42.07
CA ILE A 209 0.55 3.98 -41.35
C ILE A 209 1.16 2.94 -40.40
N TYR A 210 2.45 2.68 -40.58
CA TYR A 210 3.23 1.76 -39.77
C TYR A 210 4.04 2.53 -38.74
N THR A 211 3.77 2.24 -37.47
CA THR A 211 4.40 2.91 -36.35
C THR A 211 5.63 2.18 -35.82
N ASN A 212 5.93 0.98 -36.31
CA ASN A 212 7.13 0.22 -35.96
C ASN A 212 7.50 -0.77 -37.08
N LEU A 213 8.78 -1.14 -37.16
CA LEU A 213 9.30 -2.01 -38.22
C LEU A 213 8.70 -3.42 -38.19
N LEU A 214 8.36 -3.95 -37.01
CA LEU A 214 7.73 -5.27 -36.91
C LEU A 214 6.36 -5.29 -37.60
N ALA A 215 5.51 -4.30 -37.35
CA ALA A 215 4.20 -4.22 -37.99
C ALA A 215 4.34 -4.16 -39.53
N GLN A 216 5.34 -3.41 -40.01
CA GLN A 216 5.66 -3.31 -41.44
C GLN A 216 6.06 -4.67 -42.03
N GLN A 217 6.97 -5.39 -41.38
CA GLN A 217 7.43 -6.70 -41.85
C GLN A 217 6.31 -7.75 -41.77
N LEU A 218 5.55 -7.76 -40.67
CA LEU A 218 4.47 -8.71 -40.47
C LEU A 218 3.34 -8.52 -41.49
N ASP A 219 2.99 -7.28 -41.84
CA ASP A 219 1.99 -7.02 -42.88
C ASP A 219 2.49 -7.32 -44.29
N ALA A 220 3.80 -7.31 -44.55
CA ALA A 220 4.35 -7.86 -45.78
C ALA A 220 4.15 -9.38 -45.88
N VAL A 221 4.25 -10.11 -44.75
CA VAL A 221 3.90 -11.54 -44.70
C VAL A 221 2.40 -11.74 -44.94
N TYR A 222 1.53 -10.96 -44.28
CA TYR A 222 0.09 -11.04 -44.50
C TYR A 222 -0.31 -10.71 -45.94
N ALA A 223 0.33 -9.73 -46.57
CA ALA A 223 0.13 -9.42 -47.99
C ALA A 223 0.52 -10.61 -48.88
N ALA A 224 1.66 -11.25 -48.62
CA ALA A 224 2.10 -12.43 -49.35
C ALA A 224 1.12 -13.62 -49.20
N LEU A 225 0.60 -13.85 -48.00
CA LEU A 225 -0.44 -14.85 -47.73
C LEU A 225 -1.75 -14.52 -48.45
N GLY A 226 -2.16 -13.24 -48.44
CA GLY A 226 -3.37 -12.78 -49.12
C GLY A 226 -3.34 -13.01 -50.62
N ARG A 227 -2.18 -12.83 -51.27
CA ARG A 227 -1.98 -13.15 -52.70
C ARG A 227 -2.19 -14.63 -53.03
N LEU A 228 -2.08 -15.51 -52.04
CA LEU A 228 -2.38 -16.94 -52.19
C LEU A 228 -3.83 -17.29 -51.81
N GLY A 229 -4.67 -16.30 -51.50
CA GLY A 229 -6.04 -16.48 -51.01
C GLY A 229 -6.13 -16.91 -49.55
N GLN A 230 -5.07 -16.69 -48.76
CA GLN A 230 -4.94 -17.15 -47.38
C GLN A 230 -4.89 -15.98 -46.39
N GLU A 231 -5.73 -14.96 -46.63
CA GLU A 231 -5.81 -13.73 -45.85
C GLU A 231 -6.14 -13.97 -44.37
N GLU A 232 -6.84 -15.08 -44.08
CA GLU A 232 -7.27 -15.43 -42.72
C GLU A 232 -6.27 -16.36 -41.99
N MET A 233 -5.12 -16.65 -42.59
CA MET A 233 -4.10 -17.48 -41.96
C MET A 233 -3.38 -16.72 -40.85
N ARG A 234 -3.35 -17.30 -39.64
CA ARG A 234 -2.59 -16.76 -38.51
C ARG A 234 -1.09 -16.91 -38.73
N VAL A 235 -0.36 -15.82 -38.48
CA VAL A 235 1.10 -15.82 -38.44
C VAL A 235 1.57 -15.84 -36.98
N VAL A 236 2.46 -16.76 -36.66
CA VAL A 236 3.21 -16.81 -35.39
C VAL A 236 4.63 -16.35 -35.66
N LEU A 237 5.13 -15.38 -34.90
CA LEU A 237 6.53 -14.99 -34.93
C LEU A 237 7.34 -16.09 -34.24
N GLY A 238 8.02 -16.88 -35.04
CA GLY A 238 8.78 -18.04 -34.57
C GLY A 238 9.99 -17.65 -33.75
N GLU A 239 10.65 -16.56 -34.16
CA GLU A 239 11.79 -15.95 -33.50
C GLU A 239 11.76 -14.45 -33.78
N ILE A 240 12.07 -13.68 -32.75
CA ILE A 240 12.33 -12.24 -32.84
C ILE A 240 13.15 -11.83 -31.61
N GLY A 241 14.01 -10.83 -31.77
CA GLY A 241 14.78 -10.28 -30.66
C GLY A 241 15.80 -9.26 -31.13
N TRP A 242 16.70 -8.89 -30.22
CA TRP A 242 17.81 -7.99 -30.49
C TRP A 242 19.05 -8.40 -29.69
N PRO A 243 20.23 -8.51 -30.34
CA PRO A 243 21.44 -9.01 -29.68
C PRO A 243 22.09 -7.96 -28.78
N THR A 244 22.69 -8.40 -27.66
CA THR A 244 23.36 -7.48 -26.70
C THR A 244 24.84 -7.26 -26.97
N SER A 245 25.45 -8.05 -27.84
CA SER A 245 26.85 -7.87 -28.25
C SER A 245 27.13 -8.55 -29.59
N GLY A 246 28.30 -8.32 -30.16
CA GLY A 246 28.78 -9.02 -31.34
C GLY A 246 28.60 -8.27 -32.67
N GLY A 247 28.10 -7.03 -32.66
CA GLY A 247 28.00 -6.20 -33.87
C GLY A 247 27.57 -4.75 -33.61
N THR A 248 27.17 -4.07 -34.68
CA THR A 248 26.68 -2.69 -34.62
C THR A 248 25.34 -2.61 -33.88
N ALA A 249 25.16 -1.56 -33.07
CA ALA A 249 23.95 -1.28 -32.28
C ALA A 249 23.54 -2.42 -31.33
N THR A 250 24.49 -3.25 -30.91
CA THR A 250 24.25 -4.33 -29.94
C THR A 250 24.69 -3.88 -28.55
N ASP A 251 23.72 -3.73 -27.65
CA ASP A 251 23.94 -3.49 -26.23
C ASP A 251 22.70 -3.93 -25.43
N THR A 252 22.80 -3.98 -24.10
CA THR A 252 21.70 -4.40 -23.23
C THR A 252 20.52 -3.43 -23.26
N ASN A 253 20.73 -2.14 -23.54
CA ASN A 253 19.68 -1.14 -23.52
C ASN A 253 18.84 -1.20 -24.80
N ASN A 254 19.46 -1.33 -25.97
CA ASN A 254 18.77 -1.57 -27.24
C ASN A 254 17.98 -2.88 -27.20
N ALA A 255 18.58 -3.93 -26.65
CA ALA A 255 17.92 -5.22 -26.50
C ALA A 255 16.71 -5.15 -25.55
N ARG A 256 16.86 -4.45 -24.41
CA ARG A 256 15.77 -4.21 -23.47
C ARG A 256 14.62 -3.45 -24.10
N ILE A 257 14.90 -2.34 -24.80
CA ILE A 257 13.87 -1.51 -25.45
C ILE A 257 13.12 -2.33 -26.49
N HIS A 258 13.84 -2.98 -27.40
CA HIS A 258 13.23 -3.79 -28.45
C HIS A 258 12.35 -4.92 -27.88
N ASN A 259 12.88 -5.72 -26.96
CA ASN A 259 12.15 -6.85 -26.41
C ASN A 259 10.98 -6.42 -25.51
N GLN A 260 11.08 -5.29 -24.80
CA GLN A 260 9.96 -4.76 -24.01
C GLN A 260 8.85 -4.23 -24.92
N ASN A 261 9.19 -3.51 -25.99
CA ASN A 261 8.22 -3.00 -26.94
C ASN A 261 7.53 -4.14 -27.69
N LEU A 262 8.25 -5.20 -28.04
CA LEU A 262 7.67 -6.43 -28.58
C LEU A 262 6.61 -7.03 -27.65
N VAL A 263 6.90 -7.15 -26.36
CA VAL A 263 5.90 -7.64 -25.39
C VAL A 263 4.67 -6.75 -25.38
N ASN A 264 4.85 -5.42 -25.34
CA ASN A 264 3.76 -4.46 -25.31
C ASN A 264 2.88 -4.57 -26.57
N LEU A 265 3.51 -4.72 -27.74
CA LEU A 265 2.84 -4.87 -29.03
C LEU A 265 2.13 -6.22 -29.20
N SER A 266 2.55 -7.27 -28.49
CA SER A 266 1.98 -8.63 -28.64
C SER A 266 0.46 -8.69 -28.40
N ARG A 267 -0.08 -7.78 -27.58
CA ARG A 267 -1.51 -7.69 -27.27
C ARG A 267 -2.31 -6.91 -28.32
N GLY A 268 -1.63 -6.09 -29.13
CA GLY A 268 -2.20 -5.38 -30.26
C GLY A 268 -2.09 -6.17 -31.57
N GLY A 269 -2.54 -5.58 -32.66
CA GLY A 269 -2.35 -6.10 -34.00
C GLY A 269 -1.47 -5.18 -34.86
N THR A 270 -1.54 -5.39 -36.17
CA THR A 270 -0.86 -4.56 -37.16
C THR A 270 -1.85 -3.65 -37.90
N PRO A 271 -1.42 -2.63 -38.65
CA PRO A 271 -2.32 -1.80 -39.44
C PRO A 271 -3.25 -2.57 -40.41
N LEU A 272 -2.78 -3.68 -40.99
CA LEU A 272 -3.59 -4.56 -41.85
C LEU A 272 -4.47 -5.51 -41.02
N LYS A 273 -4.00 -5.97 -39.85
CA LYS A 273 -4.72 -6.90 -38.96
C LYS A 273 -4.81 -6.34 -37.52
N PRO A 274 -5.57 -5.26 -37.27
CA PRO A 274 -5.52 -4.51 -36.00
C PRO A 274 -6.08 -5.28 -34.80
N ASN A 275 -7.04 -6.19 -35.03
CA ASN A 275 -7.67 -7.00 -33.98
C ASN A 275 -6.99 -8.37 -33.80
N TRP A 276 -5.83 -8.56 -34.41
CA TRP A 276 -5.12 -9.84 -34.43
C TRP A 276 -3.90 -9.75 -33.54
N GLY A 277 -4.11 -10.09 -32.26
CA GLY A 277 -3.04 -10.22 -31.28
C GLY A 277 -1.85 -10.99 -31.86
N ILE A 278 -0.65 -10.44 -31.73
CA ILE A 278 0.58 -11.01 -32.28
C ILE A 278 1.06 -12.13 -31.36
N GLN A 279 1.21 -13.32 -31.94
CA GLN A 279 1.72 -14.50 -31.27
C GLN A 279 3.23 -14.59 -31.51
N THR A 280 4.04 -14.58 -30.46
CA THR A 280 5.49 -14.39 -30.63
C THR A 280 6.34 -15.22 -29.69
N TYR A 281 7.51 -15.66 -30.16
CA TYR A 281 8.58 -16.23 -29.33
C TYR A 281 9.82 -15.33 -29.37
N ILE A 282 10.23 -14.85 -28.20
CA ILE A 282 11.48 -14.09 -28.05
C ILE A 282 12.68 -15.03 -28.14
N LEU A 283 13.63 -14.71 -29.01
CA LEU A 283 14.94 -15.36 -29.09
C LEU A 283 15.95 -14.55 -28.24
N ALA A 284 16.48 -15.08 -27.13
CA ALA A 284 16.25 -16.40 -26.52
C ALA A 284 16.30 -16.34 -24.99
N MET A 285 16.03 -17.47 -24.31
CA MET A 285 16.16 -17.56 -22.85
C MET A 285 17.57 -17.25 -22.36
N PHE A 286 18.60 -17.79 -23.02
CA PHE A 286 20.00 -17.66 -22.61
C PHE A 286 20.91 -17.29 -23.78
N ASP A 287 22.09 -16.77 -23.43
CA ASP A 287 23.22 -16.70 -24.34
C ASP A 287 23.79 -18.12 -24.56
N GLU A 288 23.97 -18.51 -25.82
CA GLU A 288 24.34 -19.86 -26.23
C GLU A 288 25.82 -19.92 -26.62
N ASN A 289 26.68 -20.30 -25.67
CA ASN A 289 28.14 -20.14 -25.81
C ASN A 289 28.79 -21.09 -26.85
N GLN A 290 28.08 -22.10 -27.34
CA GLN A 290 28.54 -23.02 -28.39
C GLN A 290 28.14 -22.60 -29.80
N LYS A 291 27.30 -21.56 -29.95
CA LYS A 291 27.00 -20.98 -31.26
C LYS A 291 28.24 -20.34 -31.91
N ALA A 292 28.14 -20.06 -33.20
CA ALA A 292 29.18 -19.33 -33.93
C ALA A 292 29.54 -18.00 -33.24
N ALA A 293 30.79 -17.56 -33.36
CA ALA A 293 31.24 -16.31 -32.73
C ALA A 293 30.48 -15.08 -33.29
N GLY A 294 30.48 -13.99 -32.51
CA GLY A 294 29.77 -12.75 -32.86
C GLY A 294 28.34 -12.73 -32.33
N LEU A 295 27.41 -12.24 -33.15
CA LEU A 295 26.01 -12.01 -32.78
C LEU A 295 25.30 -13.25 -32.20
N GLN A 296 25.60 -14.43 -32.74
CA GLN A 296 24.87 -15.67 -32.44
C GLN A 296 24.97 -16.09 -30.96
N LYS A 297 25.97 -15.61 -30.21
CA LYS A 297 26.12 -15.92 -28.77
C LYS A 297 25.32 -15.02 -27.83
N SER A 298 24.68 -13.96 -28.33
CA SER A 298 24.32 -12.80 -27.49
C SER A 298 22.85 -12.39 -27.55
N TRP A 299 21.95 -13.33 -27.83
CA TRP A 299 20.50 -13.11 -27.91
C TRP A 299 19.76 -13.35 -26.59
N GLY A 300 20.44 -13.87 -25.57
CA GLY A 300 19.84 -14.27 -24.31
C GLY A 300 19.27 -13.11 -23.51
N LEU A 301 18.12 -13.36 -22.88
CA LEU A 301 17.54 -12.52 -21.84
C LEU A 301 18.24 -12.71 -20.49
N TYR A 302 18.70 -13.92 -20.18
CA TYR A 302 19.29 -14.29 -18.90
C TYR A 302 20.70 -14.86 -19.05
N ASN A 303 21.51 -14.67 -18.02
CA ASN A 303 22.77 -15.37 -17.88
C ASN A 303 22.51 -16.85 -17.50
N PRO A 304 23.05 -17.82 -18.26
CA PRO A 304 22.82 -19.24 -18.00
C PRO A 304 23.46 -19.74 -16.70
N ARG A 305 24.43 -19.04 -16.08
CA ARG A 305 25.05 -19.54 -14.83
C ARG A 305 24.20 -19.32 -13.59
N ASN A 306 23.48 -18.20 -13.52
CA ASN A 306 22.85 -17.73 -12.28
C ASN A 306 21.43 -17.18 -12.49
N PHE A 307 20.86 -17.30 -13.68
CA PHE A 307 19.55 -16.74 -14.04
C PHE A 307 19.41 -15.23 -13.79
N GLN A 308 20.52 -14.50 -13.63
CA GLN A 308 20.47 -13.04 -13.59
C GLN A 308 20.03 -12.52 -14.95
N ALA A 309 19.06 -11.61 -14.94
CA ALA A 309 18.62 -10.96 -16.16
C ALA A 309 19.76 -10.09 -16.68
N LYS A 310 20.04 -10.15 -17.99
CA LYS A 310 20.94 -9.18 -18.64
C LYS A 310 20.28 -7.80 -18.72
N TYR A 311 18.95 -7.78 -18.73
CA TYR A 311 18.09 -6.62 -18.65
C TYR A 311 16.67 -7.07 -18.28
N THR A 312 15.91 -6.22 -17.61
CA THR A 312 14.56 -6.55 -17.15
C THR A 312 13.54 -6.42 -18.28
N ILE A 313 12.72 -7.46 -18.48
CA ILE A 313 11.55 -7.46 -19.36
C ILE A 313 10.31 -7.79 -18.52
N ASN A 314 9.27 -6.99 -18.65
CA ASN A 314 7.96 -7.23 -18.07
C ASN A 314 7.07 -7.92 -19.12
N PHE A 315 6.80 -9.21 -18.92
CA PHE A 315 6.01 -10.05 -19.82
C PHE A 315 4.49 -9.81 -19.72
N GLY A 316 4.01 -8.96 -18.80
CA GLY A 316 2.59 -8.70 -18.57
C GLY A 316 1.75 -9.89 -18.07
N ASN A 317 2.33 -11.09 -18.07
CA ASN A 317 1.77 -12.35 -17.57
C ASN A 317 2.49 -12.86 -16.32
N SER A 318 3.61 -12.21 -15.96
CA SER A 318 4.27 -12.46 -14.69
C SER A 318 3.35 -11.93 -13.58
N PRO A 319 2.92 -12.77 -12.62
CA PRO A 319 2.07 -12.33 -11.51
C PRO A 319 2.71 -11.26 -10.61
N THR A 320 3.97 -10.94 -10.84
CA THR A 320 4.82 -10.10 -10.02
C THR A 320 5.75 -9.36 -10.97
N LEU A 321 5.93 -8.04 -10.81
CA LEU A 321 7.12 -7.22 -11.19
C LEU A 321 6.82 -5.91 -11.92
N SER A 322 5.58 -5.63 -12.33
CA SER A 322 5.19 -4.24 -12.58
C SER A 322 4.71 -3.62 -11.27
N ASN A 323 5.16 -2.41 -10.97
CA ASN A 323 4.49 -1.55 -9.99
C ASN A 323 3.44 -0.65 -10.64
N ARG A 324 3.18 -0.83 -11.94
CA ARG A 324 2.40 0.09 -12.76
C ARG A 324 1.37 -0.63 -13.63
N ILE A 325 0.18 -0.06 -13.72
CA ILE A 325 -0.91 -0.41 -14.63
C ILE A 325 -1.12 0.81 -15.53
N THR A 326 -1.18 0.65 -16.85
CA THR A 326 -1.49 1.75 -17.78
C THR A 326 -2.85 1.54 -18.45
N GLN A 327 -3.37 2.58 -19.10
CA GLN A 327 -4.64 2.47 -19.84
C GLN A 327 -4.68 1.27 -20.79
N GLY A 328 -5.84 0.63 -20.88
CA GLY A 328 -6.08 -0.61 -21.62
C GLY A 328 -5.54 -1.88 -20.95
N MET A 329 -4.86 -1.77 -19.81
CA MET A 329 -4.45 -2.94 -19.02
C MET A 329 -5.58 -3.44 -18.12
N ARG A 330 -5.64 -4.77 -18.01
CA ARG A 330 -6.59 -5.51 -17.18
C ARG A 330 -5.87 -6.36 -16.14
N LEU A 331 -6.33 -6.31 -14.89
CA LEU A 331 -6.06 -7.28 -13.84
C LEU A 331 -7.25 -8.25 -13.74
N SER A 332 -7.07 -9.48 -14.21
CA SER A 332 -8.03 -10.57 -14.01
C SER A 332 -7.89 -11.20 -12.64
N SER A 333 -8.91 -11.93 -12.18
CA SER A 333 -8.84 -12.70 -10.93
C SER A 333 -7.51 -13.47 -10.75
N GLY A 334 -6.86 -13.26 -9.61
CA GLY A 334 -5.57 -13.81 -9.23
C GLY A 334 -4.35 -13.00 -9.68
N GLN A 335 -4.53 -11.99 -10.54
CA GLN A 335 -3.43 -11.14 -11.02
C GLN A 335 -3.20 -9.95 -10.08
N PHE A 336 -1.95 -9.52 -9.98
CA PHE A 336 -1.56 -8.40 -9.13
C PHE A 336 -0.36 -7.62 -9.67
N VAL A 337 -0.19 -6.41 -9.16
CA VAL A 337 1.01 -5.58 -9.31
C VAL A 337 1.64 -5.34 -7.94
N MET A 338 2.95 -5.14 -7.89
CA MET A 338 3.71 -4.98 -6.64
C MET A 338 4.49 -3.69 -6.66
N SER A 339 4.62 -3.04 -5.51
CA SER A 339 5.59 -1.96 -5.33
C SER A 339 7.00 -2.40 -5.73
N GLN A 340 7.89 -1.45 -6.06
CA GLN A 340 9.25 -1.76 -6.52
C GLN A 340 10.05 -2.50 -5.45
N ASN A 341 9.85 -2.15 -4.17
CA ASN A 341 10.42 -2.82 -3.01
C ASN A 341 9.77 -4.18 -2.69
N ARG A 342 8.72 -4.58 -3.44
CA ARG A 342 7.98 -5.84 -3.30
C ARG A 342 7.26 -6.05 -1.96
N VAL A 343 7.07 -4.98 -1.19
CA VAL A 343 6.37 -5.05 0.10
C VAL A 343 4.86 -4.99 -0.09
N TYR A 344 4.38 -4.20 -1.05
CA TYR A 344 2.96 -3.94 -1.27
C TYR A 344 2.45 -4.60 -2.55
N ARG A 345 1.24 -5.16 -2.49
CA ARG A 345 0.63 -5.98 -3.54
C ARG A 345 -0.80 -5.54 -3.82
N PHE A 346 -1.07 -4.99 -4.99
CA PHE A 346 -2.42 -4.64 -5.45
C PHE A 346 -2.98 -5.75 -6.35
N ILE A 347 -3.97 -6.51 -5.86
CA ILE A 347 -4.45 -7.78 -6.42
C ILE A 347 -5.94 -7.75 -6.72
N MET A 348 -6.32 -8.24 -7.89
CA MET A 348 -7.72 -8.60 -8.18
C MET A 348 -7.95 -10.03 -7.71
N GLN A 349 -8.85 -10.24 -6.75
CA GLN A 349 -9.10 -11.54 -6.13
C GLN A 349 -10.22 -12.32 -6.83
N ALA A 350 -10.28 -13.62 -6.55
CA ALA A 350 -11.26 -14.54 -7.14
C ALA A 350 -12.69 -14.34 -6.61
N ASP A 351 -12.81 -13.70 -5.46
CA ASP A 351 -14.07 -13.30 -4.84
C ASP A 351 -14.58 -11.95 -5.37
N CYS A 352 -14.01 -11.43 -6.46
CA CYS A 352 -14.34 -10.15 -7.06
C CYS A 352 -13.89 -8.90 -6.29
N ASN A 353 -13.07 -9.03 -5.25
CA ASN A 353 -12.53 -7.86 -4.56
C ASN A 353 -11.18 -7.41 -5.15
N LEU A 354 -10.98 -6.10 -5.35
CA LEU A 354 -9.69 -5.51 -5.69
C LEU A 354 -9.05 -4.97 -4.42
N VAL A 355 -7.87 -5.46 -4.05
CA VAL A 355 -7.30 -5.26 -2.71
C VAL A 355 -5.83 -4.87 -2.77
N LEU A 356 -5.41 -3.90 -1.96
CA LEU A 356 -4.00 -3.61 -1.68
C LEU A 356 -3.57 -4.35 -0.39
N TYR A 357 -2.51 -5.14 -0.45
CA TYR A 357 -1.91 -5.84 0.69
C TYR A 357 -0.52 -5.31 1.01
N GLN A 358 -0.12 -5.46 2.27
CA GLN A 358 1.28 -5.44 2.69
C GLN A 358 1.73 -6.83 3.12
N THR A 359 2.87 -7.28 2.62
CA THR A 359 3.47 -8.58 2.93
C THR A 359 3.75 -8.68 4.44
N GLY A 360 3.31 -9.78 5.05
CA GLY A 360 3.48 -10.03 6.50
C GLY A 360 2.53 -9.22 7.40
N VAL A 361 1.68 -8.35 6.85
CA VAL A 361 0.75 -7.53 7.63
C VAL A 361 -0.71 -7.86 7.32
N GLY A 362 -1.17 -7.70 6.08
CA GLY A 362 -2.58 -7.89 5.72
C GLY A 362 -3.10 -6.88 4.69
N PRO A 363 -4.43 -6.83 4.45
CA PRO A 363 -5.03 -5.88 3.52
C PRO A 363 -4.99 -4.45 4.10
N LEU A 364 -4.65 -3.47 3.25
CA LEU A 364 -4.58 -2.04 3.55
C LEU A 364 -5.78 -1.25 3.00
N TRP A 365 -6.31 -1.68 1.85
CA TRP A 365 -7.45 -1.06 1.17
C TRP A 365 -8.15 -2.09 0.28
N ASP A 366 -9.47 -1.97 0.10
CA ASP A 366 -10.23 -2.78 -0.85
C ASP A 366 -11.42 -2.06 -1.50
N SER A 367 -11.86 -2.56 -2.65
CA SER A 367 -12.97 -1.99 -3.43
C SER A 367 -14.37 -2.31 -2.89
N ASN A 368 -14.48 -3.11 -1.81
CA ASN A 368 -15.75 -3.60 -1.24
C ASN A 368 -16.67 -4.31 -2.27
N THR A 369 -16.07 -5.05 -3.21
CA THR A 369 -16.80 -5.78 -4.26
C THR A 369 -16.81 -7.29 -4.05
N ILE A 370 -16.54 -7.74 -2.83
CA ILE A 370 -16.51 -9.16 -2.46
C ILE A 370 -17.85 -9.85 -2.73
N GLY A 371 -17.81 -11.02 -3.36
CA GLY A 371 -18.98 -11.83 -3.70
C GLY A 371 -19.96 -11.17 -4.69
N SER A 372 -19.58 -10.07 -5.33
CA SER A 372 -20.51 -9.27 -6.13
C SER A 372 -20.93 -9.92 -7.46
N ALA A 373 -20.14 -10.88 -7.99
CA ALA A 373 -20.42 -11.61 -9.23
C ALA A 373 -19.48 -12.83 -9.40
N SER A 374 -19.44 -13.38 -10.62
CA SER A 374 -18.39 -14.26 -11.15
C SER A 374 -17.65 -13.57 -12.32
N ASP A 375 -16.48 -14.10 -12.70
CA ASP A 375 -15.64 -13.61 -13.82
C ASP A 375 -15.14 -12.17 -13.70
N CYS A 376 -14.77 -11.77 -12.48
CA CYS A 376 -14.41 -10.39 -12.20
C CYS A 376 -13.00 -10.01 -12.65
N TYR A 377 -12.86 -8.73 -12.98
CA TYR A 377 -11.60 -8.12 -13.38
C TYR A 377 -11.60 -6.62 -13.10
N MET A 378 -10.43 -6.04 -12.92
CA MET A 378 -10.23 -4.60 -12.98
C MET A 378 -9.62 -4.20 -14.33
N GLU A 379 -10.06 -3.10 -14.91
CA GLU A 379 -9.48 -2.50 -16.10
C GLU A 379 -9.29 -1.00 -15.89
N LEU A 380 -8.11 -0.47 -16.23
CA LEU A 380 -7.93 0.97 -16.41
C LEU A 380 -8.33 1.32 -17.84
N GLN A 381 -9.47 1.97 -17.99
CA GLN A 381 -10.09 2.27 -19.28
C GLN A 381 -9.38 3.41 -20.01
N SER A 382 -9.67 3.56 -21.31
CA SER A 382 -9.05 4.60 -22.15
C SER A 382 -9.50 6.02 -21.80
N ASP A 383 -10.64 6.18 -21.12
CA ASP A 383 -11.10 7.46 -20.58
C ASP A 383 -10.45 7.79 -19.23
N GLY A 384 -9.59 6.89 -18.73
CA GLY A 384 -8.86 7.04 -17.49
C GLY A 384 -9.67 6.72 -16.24
N ASP A 385 -10.80 6.01 -16.34
CA ASP A 385 -11.48 5.42 -15.19
C ASP A 385 -10.97 3.98 -14.91
N ALA A 386 -10.67 3.67 -13.66
CA ALA A 386 -10.34 2.30 -13.25
C ALA A 386 -11.60 1.62 -12.72
N VAL A 387 -12.03 0.56 -13.38
CA VAL A 387 -13.34 -0.05 -13.12
C VAL A 387 -13.17 -1.55 -12.81
N VAL A 388 -13.77 -1.99 -11.71
CA VAL A 388 -13.95 -3.42 -11.42
C VAL A 388 -15.26 -3.86 -12.06
N TYR A 389 -15.19 -4.84 -12.95
CA TYR A 389 -16.32 -5.48 -13.60
C TYR A 389 -16.59 -6.86 -13.00
N GLY A 390 -17.87 -7.26 -12.99
CA GLY A 390 -18.32 -8.59 -12.63
C GLY A 390 -19.57 -8.97 -13.42
N GLY A 391 -19.50 -10.05 -14.21
CA GLY A 391 -20.54 -10.42 -15.17
C GLY A 391 -20.79 -9.37 -16.26
N GLY A 392 -19.76 -8.58 -16.63
CA GLY A 392 -19.86 -7.48 -17.59
C GLY A 392 -20.47 -6.18 -17.02
N VAL A 393 -20.88 -6.17 -15.75
CA VAL A 393 -21.45 -5.00 -15.06
C VAL A 393 -20.39 -4.36 -14.17
N ALA A 394 -20.28 -3.04 -14.19
CA ALA A 394 -19.39 -2.30 -13.29
C ALA A 394 -19.85 -2.46 -11.83
N ARG A 395 -18.91 -2.83 -10.96
CA ARG A 395 -19.13 -3.08 -9.52
C ARG A 395 -18.49 -2.00 -8.66
N TRP A 396 -17.37 -1.44 -9.13
CA TRP A 396 -16.67 -0.33 -8.52
C TRP A 396 -15.98 0.48 -9.61
N ALA A 397 -15.84 1.79 -9.40
CA ALA A 397 -15.10 2.69 -10.28
C ALA A 397 -14.32 3.72 -9.45
N SER A 398 -13.14 4.13 -9.92
CA SER A 398 -12.32 5.16 -9.26
C SER A 398 -12.92 6.56 -9.37
N GLY A 399 -13.80 6.80 -10.36
CA GLY A 399 -14.40 8.11 -10.62
C GLY A 399 -13.40 9.10 -11.20
N THR A 400 -12.39 8.60 -11.92
CA THR A 400 -11.33 9.40 -12.52
C THR A 400 -11.58 9.71 -13.99
N GLY A 401 -12.55 9.04 -14.62
CA GLY A 401 -12.97 9.29 -15.99
C GLY A 401 -13.31 10.77 -16.24
N GLY A 402 -12.59 11.41 -17.14
CA GLY A 402 -12.82 12.82 -17.52
C GLY A 402 -12.35 13.89 -16.52
N ARG A 403 -11.70 13.52 -15.40
CA ARG A 403 -11.03 14.49 -14.51
C ARG A 403 -9.58 14.73 -14.96
N ASN A 404 -9.25 15.95 -15.40
CA ASN A 404 -7.90 16.34 -15.83
C ASN A 404 -7.27 15.33 -16.81
N ASP A 405 -7.98 15.02 -17.90
CA ASP A 405 -7.61 14.05 -18.95
C ASP A 405 -7.63 12.57 -18.55
N GLY A 406 -8.12 12.26 -17.34
CA GLY A 406 -8.27 10.90 -16.84
C GLY A 406 -6.95 10.26 -16.37
N ALA A 407 -7.04 9.14 -15.66
CA ALA A 407 -5.84 8.43 -15.24
C ALA A 407 -5.16 7.76 -16.44
N HIS A 408 -3.90 8.12 -16.69
CA HIS A 408 -3.06 7.46 -17.68
C HIS A 408 -2.37 6.21 -17.12
N ARG A 409 -2.18 6.18 -15.80
CA ARG A 409 -1.58 5.05 -15.09
C ARG A 409 -2.01 4.96 -13.62
N ILE A 410 -1.83 3.77 -13.05
CA ILE A 410 -1.90 3.45 -11.63
C ILE A 410 -0.53 2.95 -11.19
N ASP A 411 0.04 3.54 -10.14
CA ASP A 411 1.33 3.15 -9.56
C ASP A 411 1.11 2.63 -8.13
N VAL A 412 1.53 1.39 -7.86
CA VAL A 412 1.74 0.90 -6.49
C VAL A 412 3.11 1.38 -6.04
N GLN A 413 3.14 2.19 -5.01
CA GLN A 413 4.32 2.89 -4.54
C GLN A 413 4.94 2.17 -3.35
N ASP A 414 6.23 2.41 -3.15
CA ASP A 414 7.01 1.82 -2.06
C ASP A 414 6.63 2.38 -0.69
N ASP A 415 5.86 3.46 -0.65
CA ASP A 415 5.30 4.07 0.57
C ASP A 415 4.00 3.39 1.05
N GLY A 416 3.49 2.42 0.29
CA GLY A 416 2.27 1.70 0.61
C GLY A 416 1.00 2.33 0.07
N SER A 417 1.07 3.39 -0.74
CA SER A 417 -0.07 3.92 -1.50
C SER A 417 -0.14 3.34 -2.91
N THR A 418 -1.35 3.24 -3.45
CA THR A 418 -1.60 3.02 -4.87
C THR A 418 -2.23 4.30 -5.43
N VAL A 419 -1.56 4.96 -6.37
CA VAL A 419 -1.90 6.30 -6.86
C VAL A 419 -2.16 6.28 -8.35
N MET A 420 -3.21 6.97 -8.80
CA MET A 420 -3.49 7.18 -10.21
C MET A 420 -3.02 8.56 -10.65
N TYR A 421 -2.34 8.60 -11.80
CA TYR A 421 -1.78 9.81 -12.36
C TYR A 421 -2.35 10.09 -13.74
N ASN A 422 -2.61 11.36 -14.04
CA ASN A 422 -2.90 11.81 -15.39
C ASN A 422 -1.63 11.91 -16.27
N GLU A 423 -1.79 12.32 -17.53
CA GLU A 423 -0.68 12.46 -18.49
C GLU A 423 0.38 13.46 -18.01
N ALA A 424 -0.05 14.53 -17.34
CA ALA A 424 0.82 15.55 -16.75
C ALA A 424 1.53 15.11 -15.44
N ASN A 425 1.46 13.83 -15.07
CA ASN A 425 2.01 13.28 -13.82
C ASN A 425 1.39 13.85 -12.53
N GLN A 426 0.18 14.40 -12.59
CA GLN A 426 -0.54 14.87 -11.41
C GLN A 426 -1.34 13.72 -10.82
N ALA A 427 -1.28 13.55 -9.50
CA ALA A 427 -2.08 12.55 -8.80
C ALA A 427 -3.55 13.01 -8.79
N ILE A 428 -4.45 12.14 -9.28
CA ILE A 428 -5.88 12.44 -9.38
C ILE A 428 -6.75 11.49 -8.54
N TRP A 429 -6.16 10.39 -8.06
CA TRP A 429 -6.76 9.47 -7.11
C TRP A 429 -5.66 8.73 -6.34
N ALA A 430 -5.91 8.34 -5.10
CA ALA A 430 -5.02 7.49 -4.33
C ALA A 430 -5.81 6.61 -3.34
N THR A 431 -5.26 5.45 -2.99
CA THR A 431 -5.76 4.65 -1.85
C THR A 431 -5.57 5.35 -0.52
N ASN A 432 -4.69 6.35 -0.44
CA ASN A 432 -4.29 7.06 0.78
C ASN A 432 -3.79 6.13 1.89
N THR A 433 -3.17 5.02 1.49
CA THR A 433 -2.59 4.01 2.39
C THR A 433 -1.10 4.25 2.65
N ALA A 434 -0.51 5.27 2.02
CA ALA A 434 0.79 5.78 2.44
C ALA A 434 0.67 6.40 3.83
N GLY A 435 1.43 5.86 4.78
CA GLY A 435 1.34 6.26 6.18
C GLY A 435 0.41 5.37 6.99
N SER A 436 0.90 4.19 7.38
CA SER A 436 0.38 3.55 8.60
C SER A 436 1.50 2.96 9.47
N ARG A 437 2.77 3.00 9.02
CA ARG A 437 3.87 2.32 9.71
C ARG A 437 5.25 2.71 9.14
N ILE A 438 6.17 3.21 9.97
CA ILE A 438 7.62 3.31 9.68
C ILE A 438 8.26 2.01 10.19
N THR A 439 9.11 1.32 9.42
CA THR A 439 9.78 0.08 9.86
C THR A 439 11.30 0.27 9.93
N GLN A 440 12.01 -0.66 10.56
CA GLN A 440 13.49 -0.62 10.61
C GLN A 440 14.12 -0.44 9.22
N GLY A 441 15.21 0.33 9.17
CA GLY A 441 15.90 0.76 7.96
C GLY A 441 15.21 1.89 7.18
N THR A 442 14.07 2.41 7.66
CA THR A 442 13.35 3.50 7.01
C THR A 442 13.89 4.85 7.47
N ARG A 443 14.16 5.74 6.50
CA ARG A 443 14.58 7.13 6.71
C ARG A 443 13.47 8.10 6.29
N LEU A 444 13.17 9.06 7.16
CA LEU A 444 12.27 10.19 6.92
C LEU A 444 13.11 11.47 6.79
N SER A 445 13.34 11.92 5.56
CA SER A 445 14.08 13.15 5.24
C SER A 445 13.20 14.39 5.39
N SER A 446 13.83 15.57 5.48
CA SER A 446 13.15 16.87 5.47
C SER A 446 12.00 16.96 4.45
N GLY A 447 10.82 17.38 4.92
CA GLY A 447 9.57 17.49 4.18
C GLY A 447 8.73 16.22 4.12
N GLN A 448 9.29 15.04 4.44
CA GLN A 448 8.56 13.77 4.40
C GLN A 448 7.75 13.54 5.68
N PHE A 449 6.61 12.87 5.55
CA PHE A 449 5.70 12.61 6.67
C PHE A 449 4.96 11.28 6.53
N VAL A 450 4.38 10.82 7.65
CA VAL A 450 3.41 9.73 7.72
C VAL A 450 2.14 10.21 8.41
N MET A 451 0.98 9.71 7.96
CA MET A 451 -0.33 10.09 8.51
C MET A 451 -0.91 8.98 9.37
N SER A 452 -1.87 9.31 10.25
CA SER A 452 -2.81 8.33 10.81
C SER A 452 -3.79 7.85 9.73
N LYS A 453 -4.44 6.70 9.94
CA LYS A 453 -5.38 6.11 8.97
C LYS A 453 -6.56 7.03 8.69
N ASN A 454 -7.03 7.74 9.71
CA ASN A 454 -8.11 8.74 9.61
C ASN A 454 -7.66 10.08 8.99
N GLN A 455 -6.38 10.22 8.62
CA GLN A 455 -5.78 11.41 8.00
C GLN A 455 -5.86 12.68 8.89
N VAL A 456 -6.09 12.51 10.19
CA VAL A 456 -6.16 13.61 11.16
C VAL A 456 -4.80 13.95 11.74
N TYR A 457 -3.89 12.99 11.87
CA TYR A 457 -2.60 13.18 12.52
C TYR A 457 -1.45 12.95 11.55
N LYS A 458 -0.40 13.77 11.64
CA LYS A 458 0.75 13.79 10.72
C LYS A 458 2.07 13.84 11.47
N LEU A 459 2.90 12.80 11.40
CA LEU A 459 4.29 12.85 11.86
C LEU A 459 5.19 13.25 10.69
N ILE A 460 5.83 14.43 10.76
CA ILE A 460 6.62 15.04 9.70
C ILE A 460 8.04 15.35 10.17
N MET A 461 9.04 15.05 9.33
CA MET A 461 10.38 15.60 9.46
C MET A 461 10.40 16.96 8.76
N GLN A 462 10.65 18.04 9.47
CA GLN A 462 10.58 19.41 8.97
C GLN A 462 11.93 19.91 8.43
N ALA A 463 11.88 21.00 7.66
CA ALA A 463 13.06 21.59 7.01
C ALA A 463 14.05 22.26 7.96
N ASP A 464 13.60 22.60 9.16
CA ASP A 464 14.42 23.09 10.26
C ASP A 464 15.07 21.96 11.08
N CYS A 465 15.00 20.72 10.61
CA CYS A 465 15.51 19.53 11.29
C CYS A 465 14.69 19.07 12.50
N ASN A 466 13.43 19.49 12.64
CA ASN A 466 12.54 19.02 13.70
C ASN A 466 11.64 17.85 13.27
N LEU A 467 11.52 16.79 14.06
CA LEU A 467 10.53 15.73 13.85
C LEU A 467 9.29 16.03 14.69
N VAL A 468 8.14 16.23 14.03
CA VAL A 468 6.96 16.81 14.68
C VAL A 468 5.70 16.03 14.34
N LEU A 469 4.90 15.70 15.35
CA LEU A 469 3.54 15.17 15.20
C LEU A 469 2.54 16.32 15.20
N TYR A 470 1.67 16.38 14.21
CA TYR A 470 0.59 17.37 14.07
C TYR A 470 -0.78 16.72 14.15
N GLN A 471 -1.77 17.53 14.52
CA GLN A 471 -3.17 17.30 14.22
C GLN A 471 -3.67 18.36 13.22
N THR A 472 -4.35 17.90 12.17
CA THR A 472 -4.95 18.75 11.13
C THR A 472 -5.90 19.78 11.76
N ASN A 473 -5.71 21.05 11.41
CA ASN A 473 -6.48 22.21 11.92
C ASN A 473 -6.34 22.51 13.41
N VAL A 474 -5.42 21.85 14.14
CA VAL A 474 -5.18 22.10 15.57
C VAL A 474 -3.77 22.65 15.80
N GLY A 475 -2.74 21.98 15.28
CA GLY A 475 -1.35 22.37 15.51
C GLY A 475 -0.45 21.17 15.82
N HIS A 476 0.75 21.43 16.31
CA HIS A 476 1.68 20.35 16.68
C HIS A 476 1.33 19.78 18.06
N LEU A 477 1.44 18.46 18.20
CA LEU A 477 1.16 17.69 19.40
C LEU A 477 2.43 17.24 20.13
N TRP A 478 3.52 17.01 19.39
CA TRP A 478 4.80 16.59 19.93
C TRP A 478 5.91 16.97 18.96
N ALA A 479 7.11 17.27 19.47
CA ALA A 479 8.30 17.56 18.65
C ALA A 479 9.55 16.96 19.29
N SER A 480 10.54 16.59 18.46
CA SER A 480 11.88 16.17 18.92
C SER A 480 12.71 17.31 19.49
N ARG A 481 12.27 18.57 19.32
CA ARG A 481 12.94 19.81 19.75
C ARG A 481 14.33 19.98 19.12
N THR A 482 14.45 19.63 17.84
CA THR A 482 15.71 19.68 17.09
C THR A 482 15.73 20.80 16.04
N GLU A 483 14.79 21.74 16.14
CA GLU A 483 14.66 22.89 15.23
C GLU A 483 15.92 23.77 15.21
N GLY A 484 16.36 24.12 14.00
CA GLY A 484 17.51 25.01 13.77
C GLY A 484 18.87 24.41 14.12
N MET A 485 18.94 23.16 14.59
CA MET A 485 20.20 22.53 15.00
C MET A 485 21.10 22.12 13.82
N ALA A 486 20.52 21.97 12.62
CA ALA A 486 21.24 21.67 11.38
C ALA A 486 20.44 22.17 10.16
N SER A 487 20.91 21.85 8.94
CA SER A 487 20.23 22.17 7.67
C SER A 487 19.90 20.95 6.81
N ASP A 488 20.36 19.76 7.20
CA ASP A 488 20.30 18.50 6.46
C ASP A 488 19.65 17.36 7.27
N GLY A 489 18.74 17.72 8.18
CA GLY A 489 18.19 16.78 9.16
C GLY A 489 17.28 15.70 8.60
N TYR A 490 17.30 14.53 9.24
CA TYR A 490 16.46 13.38 8.91
C TYR A 490 16.23 12.50 10.13
N MET A 491 15.13 11.75 10.15
CA MET A 491 14.92 10.66 11.10
C MET A 491 15.20 9.31 10.44
N GLU A 492 15.74 8.36 11.18
CA GLU A 492 15.88 6.97 10.76
C GLU A 492 15.47 6.04 11.91
N LEU A 493 14.60 5.06 11.63
CA LEU A 493 14.43 3.91 12.51
C LEU A 493 15.50 2.88 12.15
N GLN A 494 16.55 2.81 12.94
CA GLN A 494 17.73 2.00 12.66
C GLN A 494 17.44 0.50 12.82
N SER A 495 18.31 -0.35 12.26
CA SER A 495 18.15 -1.82 12.31
C SER A 495 18.28 -2.42 13.71
N ASP A 496 18.88 -1.67 14.64
CA ASP A 496 18.97 -2.02 16.06
C ASP A 496 17.70 -1.63 16.84
N GLY A 497 16.72 -1.09 16.13
CA GLY A 497 15.42 -0.71 16.64
C GLY A 497 15.39 0.63 17.35
N ASN A 498 16.42 1.47 17.24
CA ASN A 498 16.36 2.84 17.74
C ASN A 498 15.91 3.83 16.66
N ALA A 499 14.93 4.69 16.96
CA ALA A 499 14.61 5.82 16.10
C ALA A 499 15.47 7.04 16.46
N VAL A 500 16.17 7.60 15.48
CA VAL A 500 17.18 8.64 15.68
C VAL A 500 16.98 9.78 14.69
N VAL A 501 16.99 11.03 15.16
CA VAL A 501 17.09 12.22 14.30
C VAL A 501 18.55 12.61 14.20
N PHE A 502 19.03 12.77 12.99
CA PHE A 502 20.39 13.21 12.66
C PHE A 502 20.36 14.59 12.00
N GLY A 503 21.46 15.31 12.07
CA GLY A 503 21.75 16.53 11.32
C GLY A 503 23.20 16.97 11.50
N GLY A 504 23.83 17.54 10.48
CA GLY A 504 25.25 17.92 10.51
C GLY A 504 26.22 16.76 10.75
N GLY A 505 25.78 15.53 10.44
CA GLY A 505 26.54 14.30 10.72
C GLY A 505 26.51 13.82 12.18
N VAL A 506 25.76 14.47 13.06
CA VAL A 506 25.62 14.09 14.48
C VAL A 506 24.19 13.66 14.80
N VAL A 507 24.02 12.96 15.93
CA VAL A 507 22.70 12.63 16.50
C VAL A 507 22.13 13.87 17.20
N LEU A 508 20.93 14.29 16.80
CA LEU A 508 20.20 15.39 17.41
C LEU A 508 19.15 14.91 18.42
N TRP A 509 18.53 13.75 18.18
CA TRP A 509 17.55 13.14 19.08
C TRP A 509 17.53 11.61 18.94
N SER A 510 17.17 10.89 19.99
CA SER A 510 17.06 9.42 20.04
C SER A 510 15.81 9.01 20.82
N SER A 511 15.16 7.92 20.39
CA SER A 511 14.01 7.32 21.09
C SER A 511 14.41 6.45 22.29
N ASP A 512 15.70 6.12 22.42
CA ASP A 512 16.28 5.27 23.47
C ASP A 512 15.60 3.90 23.62
N THR A 513 15.19 3.35 22.47
CA THR A 513 14.53 2.03 22.39
C THR A 513 15.52 0.89 22.13
N LEU A 514 16.79 1.20 21.86
CA LEU A 514 17.88 0.23 21.73
C LEU A 514 17.94 -0.69 22.96
N GLY A 515 17.86 -2.01 22.73
CA GLY A 515 17.97 -3.03 23.78
C GLY A 515 16.72 -3.19 24.68
N ARG A 516 15.64 -2.44 24.45
CA ARG A 516 14.35 -2.63 25.14
C ARG A 516 13.51 -3.66 24.39
N ASN A 517 13.40 -4.88 24.91
CA ASN A 517 12.59 -5.96 24.34
C ASN A 517 12.80 -6.12 22.82
N ASP A 518 14.07 -6.30 22.41
CA ASP A 518 14.53 -6.47 21.02
C ASP A 518 14.46 -5.22 20.11
N GLY A 519 14.18 -4.04 20.68
CA GLY A 519 14.16 -2.76 19.95
C GLY A 519 12.89 -2.54 19.13
N ALA A 520 12.67 -1.32 18.64
CA ALA A 520 11.48 -1.01 17.86
C ALA A 520 11.59 -1.63 16.47
N HIS A 521 10.66 -2.50 16.12
CA HIS A 521 10.53 -3.01 14.76
C HIS A 521 9.77 -2.03 13.87
N ARG A 522 8.93 -1.15 14.46
CA ARG A 522 8.12 -0.19 13.73
C ARG A 522 7.64 1.00 14.57
N ILE A 523 7.17 2.05 13.90
CA ILE A 523 6.48 3.23 14.43
C ILE A 523 5.13 3.38 13.75
N ASP A 524 4.04 3.51 14.51
CA ASP A 524 2.68 3.70 14.01
C ASP A 524 2.15 5.08 14.42
N VAL A 525 1.64 5.87 13.48
CA VAL A 525 0.81 7.05 13.80
C VAL A 525 -0.65 6.59 13.85
N GLN A 526 -1.26 6.74 15.01
CA GLN A 526 -2.54 6.14 15.34
C GLN A 526 -3.67 7.16 15.26
N ASP A 527 -4.89 6.67 15.03
CA ASP A 527 -6.08 7.49 14.87
C ASP A 527 -6.53 8.19 16.16
N ASP A 528 -5.94 7.83 17.29
CA ASP A 528 -6.12 8.47 18.59
C ASP A 528 -5.14 9.63 18.84
N GLY A 529 -4.27 9.92 17.88
CA GLY A 529 -3.28 10.99 17.97
C GLY A 529 -1.97 10.58 18.65
N ASN A 530 -1.74 9.28 18.93
CA ASN A 530 -0.43 8.80 19.38
C ASN A 530 0.47 8.43 18.20
N THR A 531 1.79 8.60 18.38
CA THR A 531 2.80 7.89 17.59
C THR A 531 3.46 6.87 18.50
N VAL A 532 3.35 5.57 18.20
CA VAL A 532 3.82 4.47 19.07
C VAL A 532 4.83 3.60 18.36
N MET A 533 5.92 3.28 19.04
CA MET A 533 6.91 2.30 18.57
C MET A 533 6.65 0.94 19.20
N TYR A 534 6.67 -0.10 18.37
CA TYR A 534 6.43 -1.47 18.80
C TYR A 534 7.62 -2.37 18.46
N ASN A 535 7.90 -3.33 19.34
CA ASN A 535 8.84 -4.41 19.05
C ASN A 535 8.23 -5.49 18.14
N GLU A 536 9.01 -6.53 17.83
CA GLU A 536 8.58 -7.67 16.99
C GLU A 536 7.37 -8.40 17.59
N ALA A 537 7.28 -8.49 18.92
CA ALA A 537 6.17 -9.09 19.65
C ALA A 537 4.90 -8.22 19.72
N ASN A 538 4.82 -7.11 18.96
CA ASN A 538 3.72 -6.14 18.99
C ASN A 538 3.52 -5.44 20.36
N GLN A 539 4.53 -5.41 21.22
CA GLN A 539 4.49 -4.69 22.49
C GLN A 539 4.95 -3.25 22.27
N ALA A 540 4.19 -2.28 22.79
CA ALA A 540 4.59 -0.87 22.74
C ALA A 540 5.80 -0.66 23.66
N ILE A 541 6.88 -0.11 23.12
CA ILE A 541 8.13 0.14 23.86
C ILE A 541 8.49 1.63 23.96
N TRP A 542 7.85 2.46 23.14
CA TRP A 542 7.91 3.93 23.20
C TRP A 542 6.63 4.52 22.61
N ALA A 543 6.23 5.71 23.06
CA ALA A 543 5.14 6.47 22.46
C ALA A 543 5.34 7.98 22.67
N THR A 544 4.78 8.80 21.79
CA THR A 544 4.68 10.26 22.01
C THR A 544 3.77 10.61 23.19
N ASN A 545 2.90 9.68 23.60
CA ASN A 545 1.90 9.85 24.66
C ASN A 545 0.94 11.02 24.39
N THR A 546 0.68 11.27 23.11
CA THR A 546 -0.21 12.34 22.63
C THR A 546 -1.63 11.86 22.42
N ALA A 547 -1.89 10.55 22.57
CA ALA A 547 -3.25 10.04 22.60
C ALA A 547 -3.93 10.36 23.93
N GLY A 548 -4.89 11.28 23.86
CA GLY A 548 -6.05 11.39 24.76
C GLY A 548 -5.79 11.17 26.24
N SER A 549 -4.89 11.96 26.85
CA SER A 549 -4.90 12.21 28.31
C SER A 549 -4.05 13.39 28.79
N ARG A 550 -3.23 14.02 27.93
CA ARG A 550 -2.19 14.96 28.36
C ARG A 550 -2.19 16.27 27.55
N ILE A 551 -2.04 17.40 28.25
CA ILE A 551 -1.87 18.75 27.70
C ILE A 551 -0.49 19.23 28.11
N THR A 552 0.38 19.60 27.19
CA THR A 552 1.73 20.11 27.50
C THR A 552 1.83 21.61 27.30
N GLN A 553 2.91 22.23 27.76
CA GLN A 553 3.17 23.66 27.53
C GLN A 553 3.07 24.02 26.03
N GLY A 554 2.49 25.19 25.76
CA GLY A 554 2.18 25.70 24.41
C GLY A 554 0.90 25.13 23.80
N MET A 555 0.23 24.17 24.43
CA MET A 555 -1.02 23.60 23.92
C MET A 555 -2.24 24.42 24.35
N ARG A 556 -3.20 24.53 23.43
CA ARG A 556 -4.48 25.22 23.62
C ARG A 556 -5.67 24.28 23.43
N LEU A 557 -6.61 24.29 24.37
CA LEU A 557 -7.96 23.76 24.23
C LEU A 557 -8.95 24.89 23.93
N SER A 558 -9.36 25.02 22.68
CA SER A 558 -10.42 25.95 22.25
C SER A 558 -11.82 25.41 22.57
N SER A 559 -12.82 26.28 22.56
CA SER A 559 -14.24 25.92 22.71
C SER A 559 -14.64 24.64 21.94
N GLY A 560 -15.16 23.66 22.66
CA GLY A 560 -15.57 22.34 22.18
C GLY A 560 -14.48 21.26 22.22
N GLN A 561 -13.21 21.63 22.44
CA GLN A 561 -12.09 20.69 22.52
C GLN A 561 -11.94 20.10 23.92
N PHE A 562 -11.48 18.86 23.99
CA PHE A 562 -11.36 18.13 25.24
C PHE A 562 -10.22 17.10 25.22
N VAL A 563 -9.85 16.65 26.40
CA VAL A 563 -8.92 15.54 26.66
C VAL A 563 -9.64 14.53 27.54
N ASP A 564 -9.66 13.26 27.13
CA ASP A 564 -10.24 12.18 27.92
C ASP A 564 -9.19 11.53 28.83
N SER A 565 -9.59 10.83 29.88
CA SER A 565 -8.72 9.89 30.58
C SER A 565 -8.44 8.66 29.69
N LYS A 566 -7.41 7.87 30.02
CA LYS A 566 -7.04 6.68 29.23
C LYS A 566 -8.17 5.64 29.17
N ASN A 567 -8.92 5.50 30.25
CA ASN A 567 -10.11 4.64 30.32
C ASN A 567 -11.37 5.27 29.69
N ARG A 568 -11.29 6.50 29.19
CA ARG A 568 -12.37 7.30 28.57
C ARG A 568 -13.58 7.55 29.47
N VAL A 569 -13.42 7.35 30.77
CA VAL A 569 -14.48 7.60 31.75
C VAL A 569 -14.55 9.08 32.09
N TYR A 570 -13.43 9.78 32.10
CA TYR A 570 -13.33 11.19 32.46
C TYR A 570 -12.96 12.06 31.27
N ARG A 571 -13.50 13.27 31.21
CA ARG A 571 -13.31 14.22 30.10
C ARG A 571 -13.04 15.61 30.63
N PHE A 572 -11.88 16.18 30.33
CA PHE A 572 -11.56 17.57 30.58
C PHE A 572 -11.80 18.41 29.33
N ILE A 573 -12.85 19.22 29.32
CA ILE A 573 -13.38 19.92 28.14
C ILE A 573 -13.44 21.43 28.35
N MET A 574 -12.99 22.18 27.35
CA MET A 574 -13.31 23.59 27.22
C MET A 574 -14.67 23.73 26.53
N GLN A 575 -15.70 24.15 27.23
CA GLN A 575 -17.07 24.22 26.73
C GLN A 575 -17.33 25.52 25.95
N ALA A 576 -18.38 25.49 25.12
CA ALA A 576 -18.77 26.64 24.29
C ALA A 576 -19.32 27.82 25.10
N ASP A 577 -19.75 27.57 26.33
CA ASP A 577 -20.17 28.58 27.28
C ASP A 577 -18.99 29.21 28.06
N CYS A 578 -17.76 28.98 27.62
CA CYS A 578 -16.54 29.47 28.26
C CYS A 578 -16.17 28.81 29.60
N ASN A 579 -16.74 27.66 29.94
CA ASN A 579 -16.33 26.91 31.13
C ASN A 579 -15.33 25.79 30.81
N LEU A 580 -14.25 25.66 31.57
CA LEU A 580 -13.36 24.50 31.51
C LEU A 580 -13.79 23.50 32.57
N VAL A 581 -14.15 22.28 32.18
CA VAL A 581 -14.86 21.34 33.05
C VAL A 581 -14.28 19.94 32.95
N LEU A 582 -14.11 19.27 34.09
CA LEU A 582 -13.86 17.83 34.19
C LEU A 582 -15.19 17.11 34.37
N TYR A 583 -15.55 16.22 33.45
CA TYR A 583 -16.73 15.36 33.49
C TYR A 583 -16.37 13.92 33.80
N GLN A 584 -17.33 13.20 34.36
CA GLN A 584 -17.40 11.74 34.31
C GLN A 584 -18.61 11.29 33.47
N THR A 585 -18.37 10.37 32.55
CA THR A 585 -19.38 9.80 31.66
C THR A 585 -20.48 9.10 32.46
N GLY A 586 -21.75 9.46 32.18
CA GLY A 586 -22.91 8.90 32.86
C GLY A 586 -23.15 9.43 34.27
N VAL A 587 -22.32 10.37 34.75
CA VAL A 587 -22.40 10.92 36.10
C VAL A 587 -22.62 12.43 36.07
N GLY A 588 -21.75 13.19 35.40
CA GLY A 588 -21.84 14.66 35.36
C GLY A 588 -20.51 15.36 35.64
N PRO A 589 -20.52 16.69 35.87
CA PRO A 589 -19.31 17.48 36.10
C PRO A 589 -18.74 17.23 37.51
N LEU A 590 -17.44 16.98 37.58
CA LEU A 590 -16.67 16.77 38.82
C LEU A 590 -15.96 18.03 39.30
N TRP A 591 -15.48 18.86 38.38
CA TRP A 591 -14.78 20.12 38.66
C TRP A 591 -14.99 21.09 37.51
N ASP A 592 -15.01 22.40 37.77
CA ASP A 592 -15.04 23.43 36.75
C ASP A 592 -14.29 24.72 37.13
N SER A 593 -13.84 25.47 36.13
CA SER A 593 -13.11 26.73 36.30
C SER A 593 -13.98 27.92 36.73
N ASN A 594 -15.31 27.74 36.83
CA ASN A 594 -16.28 28.79 37.14
C ASN A 594 -16.26 29.98 36.14
N THR A 595 -15.94 29.73 34.88
CA THR A 595 -15.85 30.75 33.83
C THR A 595 -17.02 30.73 32.84
N ILE A 596 -18.10 30.00 33.15
CA ILE A 596 -19.33 29.96 32.35
C ILE A 596 -19.91 31.37 32.10
N GLY A 597 -20.27 31.64 30.85
CA GLY A 597 -20.84 32.90 30.38
C GLY A 597 -19.88 34.10 30.47
N SER A 598 -18.59 33.89 30.71
CA SER A 598 -17.64 34.98 30.98
C SER A 598 -17.24 35.80 29.74
N ALA A 599 -17.36 35.26 28.52
CA ALA A 599 -17.04 35.95 27.25
C ALA A 599 -17.55 35.15 26.03
N SER A 600 -17.05 35.50 24.84
CA SER A 600 -17.04 34.69 23.61
C SER A 600 -15.59 34.34 23.21
N ASP A 601 -15.42 33.34 22.33
CA ASP A 601 -14.12 32.87 21.81
C ASP A 601 -13.13 32.35 22.86
N CYS A 602 -13.65 31.60 23.83
CA CYS A 602 -12.86 31.14 24.96
C CYS A 602 -11.99 29.92 24.64
N TYR A 603 -10.86 29.86 25.33
CA TYR A 603 -9.91 28.77 25.24
C TYR A 603 -9.10 28.63 26.52
N MET A 604 -8.62 27.43 26.82
CA MET A 604 -7.57 27.20 27.80
C MET A 604 -6.23 27.04 27.10
N GLU A 605 -5.17 27.57 27.68
CA GLU A 605 -3.79 27.37 27.22
C GLU A 605 -2.90 27.04 28.42
N LEU A 606 -2.08 25.97 28.31
CA LEU A 606 -0.97 25.76 29.22
C LEU A 606 0.23 26.54 28.68
N GLN A 607 0.56 27.65 29.32
CA GLN A 607 1.55 28.61 28.85
C GLN A 607 2.98 28.12 29.07
N SER A 608 3.94 28.75 28.40
CA SER A 608 5.36 28.40 28.50
C SER A 608 5.97 28.67 29.87
N ASP A 609 5.36 29.55 30.68
CA ASP A 609 5.74 29.80 32.08
C ASP A 609 5.13 28.77 33.05
N GLY A 610 4.40 27.79 32.51
CA GLY A 610 3.81 26.69 33.24
C GLY A 610 2.53 27.06 33.99
N ASP A 611 1.81 28.13 33.60
CA ASP A 611 0.45 28.39 34.06
C ASP A 611 -0.60 27.94 33.03
N ALA A 612 -1.62 27.21 33.48
CA ALA A 612 -2.80 26.92 32.69
C ALA A 612 -3.84 28.04 32.87
N VAL A 613 -4.17 28.72 31.78
CA VAL A 613 -5.03 29.92 31.82
C VAL A 613 -6.21 29.76 30.87
N VAL A 614 -7.42 30.03 31.35
CA VAL A 614 -8.61 30.16 30.52
C VAL A 614 -8.75 31.62 30.10
N TYR A 615 -8.74 31.86 28.80
CA TYR A 615 -8.96 33.17 28.18
C TYR A 615 -10.37 33.29 27.60
N GLY A 616 -10.90 34.51 27.61
CA GLY A 616 -12.15 34.86 26.94
C GLY A 616 -12.12 36.31 26.46
N GLY A 617 -12.25 36.54 25.14
CA GLY A 617 -12.04 37.84 24.52
C GLY A 617 -10.61 38.40 24.70
N GLY A 618 -9.61 37.52 24.79
CA GLY A 618 -8.20 37.89 25.04
C GLY A 618 -7.86 38.23 26.49
N VAL A 619 -8.82 38.17 27.41
CA VAL A 619 -8.62 38.46 28.85
C VAL A 619 -8.61 37.15 29.64
N ALA A 620 -7.66 37.00 30.56
CA ALA A 620 -7.60 35.86 31.47
C ALA A 620 -8.81 35.84 32.41
N ARG A 621 -9.52 34.72 32.45
CA ARG A 621 -10.74 34.50 33.24
C ARG A 621 -10.52 33.56 34.41
N TRP A 622 -9.59 32.63 34.27
CA TRP A 622 -9.14 31.71 35.30
C TRP A 622 -7.68 31.34 35.05
N ALA A 623 -6.93 31.08 36.12
CA ALA A 623 -5.55 30.63 36.05
C ALA A 623 -5.27 29.58 37.15
N SER A 624 -4.42 28.59 36.86
CA SER A 624 -4.00 27.58 37.84
C SER A 624 -3.05 28.14 38.91
N ASN A 625 -2.43 29.29 38.67
CA ASN A 625 -1.40 29.91 39.50
C ASN A 625 -0.21 28.98 39.77
N THR A 626 0.19 28.22 38.75
CA THR A 626 1.33 27.30 38.82
C THR A 626 2.63 27.93 38.33
N CYS A 627 2.58 29.10 37.69
CA CYS A 627 3.79 29.84 37.30
C CYS A 627 4.73 30.04 38.50
N GLY A 628 6.00 29.66 38.33
CA GLY A 628 7.04 29.82 39.36
C GLY A 628 6.96 28.85 40.55
N ARG A 629 5.99 27.91 40.60
CA ARG A 629 5.99 26.81 41.58
C ARG A 629 6.78 25.62 41.03
N ASN A 630 7.95 25.35 41.59
CA ASN A 630 8.84 24.24 41.18
C ASN A 630 8.97 24.15 39.64
N ASP A 631 9.39 25.25 39.01
CA ASP A 631 9.59 25.40 37.55
C ASP A 631 8.31 25.41 36.69
N GLY A 632 7.12 25.46 37.31
CA GLY A 632 5.84 25.58 36.60
C GLY A 632 5.34 24.26 36.02
N ALA A 633 4.08 24.22 35.59
CA ALA A 633 3.49 23.00 35.03
C ALA A 633 4.06 22.75 33.63
N HIS A 634 4.72 21.62 33.45
CA HIS A 634 5.19 21.16 32.14
C HIS A 634 4.09 20.37 31.40
N HIS A 635 3.18 19.72 32.13
CA HIS A 635 2.02 19.03 31.55
C HIS A 635 0.85 18.86 32.52
N ILE A 636 -0.35 18.66 31.97
CA ILE A 636 -1.62 18.37 32.65
C ILE A 636 -2.08 16.98 32.22
N ASP A 637 -2.44 16.12 33.17
CA ASP A 637 -2.93 14.77 32.93
C ASP A 637 -4.35 14.58 33.45
N VAL A 638 -5.24 14.07 32.60
CA VAL A 638 -6.55 13.54 33.00
C VAL A 638 -6.38 12.05 33.34
N GLN A 639 -6.52 11.72 34.61
CA GLN A 639 -6.17 10.41 35.17
C GLN A 639 -7.40 9.50 35.29
N ASP A 640 -7.17 8.19 35.22
CA ASP A 640 -8.22 7.15 35.29
C ASP A 640 -8.87 7.03 36.68
N ASP A 641 -8.28 7.69 37.69
CA ASP A 641 -8.83 7.82 39.02
C ASP A 641 -9.85 8.95 39.15
N GLY A 642 -10.00 9.78 38.10
CA GLY A 642 -10.91 10.91 38.06
C GLY A 642 -10.28 12.24 38.47
N ASN A 643 -8.95 12.30 38.61
CA ASN A 643 -8.22 13.55 38.85
C ASN A 643 -7.73 14.18 37.54
N THR A 644 -7.57 15.50 37.53
CA THR A 644 -6.75 16.19 36.53
C THR A 644 -5.59 16.85 37.26
N VAL A 645 -4.35 16.46 36.94
CA VAL A 645 -3.15 16.84 37.71
C VAL A 645 -2.15 17.55 36.81
N MET A 646 -1.59 18.66 37.29
CA MET A 646 -0.49 19.34 36.63
C MET A 646 0.83 18.98 37.29
N TYR A 647 1.81 18.67 36.45
CA TYR A 647 3.12 18.19 36.84
C TYR A 647 4.22 19.12 36.32
N ASN A 648 5.26 19.33 37.12
CA ASN A 648 6.46 20.02 36.65
C ASN A 648 7.34 19.11 35.77
N GLU A 649 8.50 19.63 35.32
CA GLU A 649 9.46 18.89 34.49
C GLU A 649 9.98 17.61 35.17
N ALA A 650 10.12 17.62 36.50
CA ALA A 650 10.53 16.47 37.30
C ALA A 650 9.40 15.43 37.51
N ASN A 651 8.22 15.62 36.90
CA ASN A 651 7.00 14.83 37.14
C ASN A 651 6.47 14.88 38.58
N GLU A 652 6.74 15.96 39.31
CA GLU A 652 6.15 16.22 40.63
C GLU A 652 4.82 16.95 40.45
N ALA A 653 3.78 16.48 41.14
CA ALA A 653 2.47 17.11 41.08
C ALA A 653 2.49 18.46 41.80
N ILE A 654 2.14 19.53 41.09
CA ILE A 654 2.14 20.91 41.62
C ILE A 654 0.75 21.52 41.69
N TRP A 655 -0.22 20.93 40.99
CA TRP A 655 -1.65 21.28 41.08
C TRP A 655 -2.52 20.05 40.76
N ALA A 656 -3.71 19.97 41.32
CA ALA A 656 -4.69 18.95 40.95
C ALA A 656 -6.13 19.45 41.15
N THR A 657 -7.09 18.91 40.39
CA THR A 657 -8.52 19.09 40.67
C THR A 657 -8.93 18.44 42.00
N ASN A 658 -8.13 17.50 42.51
CA ASN A 658 -8.33 16.71 43.73
C ASN A 658 -9.61 15.87 43.75
N THR A 659 -10.18 15.64 42.58
CA THR A 659 -11.46 14.94 42.38
C THR A 659 -11.37 13.42 42.60
N SER A 660 -10.16 12.85 42.68
CA SER A 660 -9.96 11.41 42.96
C SER A 660 -9.68 11.05 44.42
N SER A 661 -9.46 12.04 45.28
CA SER A 661 -8.76 11.83 46.57
C SER A 661 -9.67 11.47 47.74
N GLY A 662 -10.99 11.45 47.53
CA GLY A 662 -11.96 11.37 48.63
C GLY A 662 -11.81 12.52 49.62
N ARG A 663 -11.23 13.65 49.21
CA ARG A 663 -10.84 14.73 50.11
C ARG A 663 -11.29 16.09 49.59
N ILE A 664 -11.76 16.94 50.51
CA ILE A 664 -12.15 18.33 50.28
C ILE A 664 -11.18 19.18 51.12
N THR A 665 -10.51 20.15 50.54
CA THR A 665 -9.60 21.08 51.26
C THR A 665 -10.20 22.48 51.36
N GLN A 666 -9.58 23.35 52.16
CA GLN A 666 -10.03 24.74 52.29
C GLN A 666 -10.10 25.45 50.91
N GLY A 667 -11.14 26.26 50.73
CA GLY A 667 -11.50 26.93 49.48
C GLY A 667 -12.27 26.07 48.49
N MET A 668 -12.41 24.76 48.72
CA MET A 668 -13.20 23.89 47.84
C MET A 668 -14.69 24.01 48.10
N ARG A 669 -15.46 23.96 47.01
CA ARG A 669 -16.92 24.01 47.00
C ARG A 669 -17.51 22.78 46.30
N LEU A 670 -18.55 22.21 46.88
CA LEU A 670 -19.45 21.26 46.24
C LEU A 670 -20.79 21.94 45.95
N SER A 671 -21.00 22.29 44.69
CA SER A 671 -22.27 22.80 44.19
C SER A 671 -23.26 21.66 43.96
N SER A 672 -24.53 22.01 43.77
CA SER A 672 -25.59 21.04 43.53
C SER A 672 -25.25 20.06 42.40
N GLY A 673 -25.36 18.75 42.71
CA GLY A 673 -24.98 17.63 41.85
C GLY A 673 -23.53 17.15 42.03
N GLN A 674 -22.63 17.96 42.60
CA GLN A 674 -21.23 17.59 42.80
C GLN A 674 -21.05 16.72 44.05
N PHE A 675 -20.08 15.81 44.00
CA PHE A 675 -19.79 14.89 45.08
C PHE A 675 -18.31 14.52 45.15
N VAL A 676 -17.93 13.93 46.28
CA VAL A 676 -16.62 13.30 46.50
C VAL A 676 -16.83 11.88 47.00
N GLU A 677 -16.06 10.92 46.48
CA GLU A 677 -16.17 9.50 46.85
C GLU A 677 -14.98 9.01 47.66
N SER A 678 -15.21 8.03 48.54
CA SER A 678 -14.13 7.29 49.19
C SER A 678 -13.22 6.63 48.15
N ARG A 679 -11.97 6.29 48.54
CA ARG A 679 -11.00 5.69 47.61
C ARG A 679 -11.48 4.36 47.04
N ASN A 680 -12.22 3.58 47.84
CA ASN A 680 -12.84 2.33 47.41
C ASN A 680 -14.14 2.53 46.60
N ARG A 681 -14.60 3.78 46.40
CA ARG A 681 -15.82 4.17 45.66
C ARG A 681 -17.12 3.59 46.22
N VAL A 682 -17.10 3.14 47.47
CA VAL A 682 -18.28 2.60 48.17
C VAL A 682 -19.11 3.73 48.77
N TYR A 683 -18.48 4.82 49.19
CA TYR A 683 -19.15 5.93 49.88
C TYR A 683 -19.07 7.21 49.07
N ARG A 684 -20.19 7.93 48.94
CA ARG A 684 -20.32 9.15 48.16
C ARG A 684 -20.87 10.29 49.03
N PHE A 685 -20.12 11.37 49.14
CA PHE A 685 -20.53 12.59 49.83
C PHE A 685 -20.95 13.64 48.79
N ILE A 686 -22.26 13.85 48.63
CA ILE A 686 -22.89 14.61 47.54
C ILE A 686 -23.67 15.81 48.04
N MET A 687 -23.53 16.94 47.36
CA MET A 687 -24.46 18.05 47.47
C MET A 687 -25.60 17.84 46.47
N GLN A 688 -26.83 17.67 46.94
CA GLN A 688 -27.98 17.30 46.11
C GLN A 688 -28.71 18.52 45.51
N ALA A 689 -29.56 18.24 44.50
CA ALA A 689 -30.45 19.21 43.84
C ALA A 689 -31.38 19.95 44.81
N ASP A 690 -31.79 19.29 45.89
CA ASP A 690 -32.68 19.83 46.92
C ASP A 690 -31.93 20.62 48.01
N CYS A 691 -30.66 20.96 47.78
CA CYS A 691 -29.78 21.64 48.74
C CYS A 691 -29.40 20.83 49.98
N ASN A 692 -29.48 19.50 49.93
CA ASN A 692 -29.03 18.61 51.01
C ASN A 692 -27.60 18.10 50.77
N LEU A 693 -26.74 18.17 51.78
CA LEU A 693 -25.42 17.53 51.74
C LEU A 693 -25.51 16.16 52.40
N VAL A 694 -25.18 15.10 51.66
CA VAL A 694 -25.54 13.73 52.04
C VAL A 694 -24.38 12.76 51.81
N LEU A 695 -24.14 11.88 52.78
CA LEU A 695 -23.27 10.72 52.63
C LEU A 695 -24.10 9.48 52.28
N TYR A 696 -23.80 8.84 51.17
CA TYR A 696 -24.38 7.59 50.71
C TYR A 696 -23.38 6.46 50.72
N GLN A 697 -23.89 5.24 50.86
CA GLN A 697 -23.19 4.01 50.53
C GLN A 697 -23.87 3.32 49.35
N THR A 698 -23.08 2.94 48.34
CA THR A 698 -23.55 2.24 47.15
C THR A 698 -24.24 0.92 47.53
N GLY A 699 -25.47 0.73 47.06
CA GLY A 699 -26.27 -0.47 47.34
C GLY A 699 -26.96 -0.51 48.72
N VAL A 700 -26.66 0.44 49.62
CA VAL A 700 -27.27 0.50 50.97
C VAL A 700 -28.17 1.72 51.12
N GLY A 701 -27.71 2.90 50.71
CA GLY A 701 -28.48 4.14 50.80
C GLY A 701 -27.81 5.20 51.69
N ARG A 702 -28.62 6.08 52.27
CA ARG A 702 -28.14 7.26 53.01
C ARG A 702 -27.61 6.89 54.39
N LEU A 703 -26.37 7.28 54.69
CA LEU A 703 -25.74 7.11 56.02
C LEU A 703 -25.81 8.37 56.89
N TRP A 704 -25.65 9.55 56.29
CA TRP A 704 -25.69 10.84 56.99
C TRP A 704 -26.23 11.96 56.10
N ALA A 705 -26.85 12.99 56.67
CA ALA A 705 -27.24 14.20 55.94
C ALA A 705 -27.13 15.46 56.81
N SER A 706 -26.90 16.60 56.18
CA SER A 706 -26.96 17.94 56.80
C SER A 706 -28.38 18.33 57.20
N ASN A 707 -29.40 17.63 56.68
CA ASN A 707 -30.83 17.92 56.86
C ASN A 707 -31.24 19.29 56.34
N THR A 708 -30.65 19.70 55.21
CA THR A 708 -30.93 20.98 54.54
C THR A 708 -31.78 20.80 53.29
N ALA A 709 -32.36 19.61 53.08
CA ALA A 709 -33.26 19.30 51.96
C ALA A 709 -34.45 20.26 51.87
N GLY A 710 -34.77 20.69 50.65
CA GLY A 710 -35.88 21.61 50.36
C GLY A 710 -35.64 23.05 50.80
N SER A 711 -34.43 23.42 51.22
CA SER A 711 -34.13 24.76 51.73
C SER A 711 -33.98 25.84 50.64
N GLY A 712 -34.03 25.46 49.36
CA GLY A 712 -33.93 26.35 48.19
C GLY A 712 -33.59 25.60 46.90
N SER A 713 -33.14 26.33 45.87
CA SER A 713 -32.85 25.79 44.51
C SER A 713 -31.40 25.90 44.06
N ASP A 714 -30.52 26.56 44.83
CA ASP A 714 -29.09 26.72 44.52
C ASP A 714 -28.28 26.56 45.81
N GLY A 715 -28.05 25.30 46.16
CA GLY A 715 -27.30 24.91 47.36
C GLY A 715 -25.85 24.57 47.00
N HIS A 716 -24.92 25.02 47.85
CA HIS A 716 -23.55 24.52 47.82
C HIS A 716 -22.99 24.32 49.22
N MET A 717 -22.04 23.40 49.34
CA MET A 717 -21.17 23.28 50.49
C MET A 717 -19.82 23.93 50.16
N GLU A 718 -19.22 24.64 51.11
CA GLU A 718 -17.88 25.20 51.00
C GLU A 718 -17.09 24.88 52.28
N LEU A 719 -15.86 24.36 52.15
CA LEU A 719 -14.91 24.35 53.26
C LEU A 719 -14.14 25.68 53.22
N GLN A 720 -14.48 26.60 54.10
CA GLN A 720 -13.96 27.96 54.11
C GLN A 720 -12.50 28.01 54.59
N HIS A 721 -11.80 29.11 54.31
CA HIS A 721 -10.40 29.30 54.75
C HIS A 721 -10.24 29.41 56.27
N ASP A 722 -11.29 29.76 57.00
CA ASP A 722 -11.32 29.68 58.47
C ASP A 722 -11.50 28.25 58.99
N GLY A 723 -11.62 27.27 58.08
CA GLY A 723 -11.79 25.87 58.39
C GLY A 723 -13.19 25.49 58.86
N ASN A 724 -14.22 26.28 58.56
CA ASN A 724 -15.62 25.89 58.70
C ASN A 724 -16.16 25.27 57.40
N ALA A 725 -16.81 24.11 57.49
CA ALA A 725 -17.58 23.58 56.37
C ALA A 725 -19.02 24.07 56.48
N VAL A 726 -19.52 24.80 55.50
CA VAL A 726 -20.83 25.45 55.54
C VAL A 726 -21.64 25.09 54.32
N VAL A 727 -22.92 24.74 54.52
CA VAL A 727 -23.91 24.62 53.45
C VAL A 727 -24.67 25.93 53.36
N TYR A 728 -24.59 26.57 52.21
CA TYR A 728 -25.31 27.80 51.87
C TYR A 728 -26.46 27.52 50.92
N VAL A 729 -27.56 28.26 51.08
CA VAL A 729 -28.70 28.19 50.17
C VAL A 729 -29.25 29.58 49.90
N GLY A 730 -29.36 29.97 48.63
CA GLY A 730 -29.99 31.26 48.27
C GLY A 730 -29.40 31.85 46.99
N GLY A 731 -30.28 32.24 46.07
CA GLY A 731 -29.91 32.82 44.78
C GLY A 731 -29.74 34.33 44.88
N VAL A 732 -28.52 34.80 44.60
CA VAL A 732 -28.27 36.13 44.03
C VAL A 732 -27.09 36.02 43.08
N GLU A 733 -27.19 36.73 41.96
CA GLU A 733 -26.26 36.80 40.82
C GLU A 733 -24.77 36.78 41.19
N ARG A 734 -24.00 36.09 40.33
CA ARG A 734 -22.59 35.67 40.46
C ARG A 734 -21.54 36.78 40.64
N TRP A 735 -21.92 38.03 40.91
CA TRP A 735 -20.99 39.18 40.97
C TRP A 735 -21.07 40.07 42.22
N ALA A 736 -21.90 39.76 43.22
CA ALA A 736 -21.97 40.57 44.44
C ALA A 736 -21.10 39.98 45.57
N LEU A 737 -19.91 40.56 45.79
CA LEU A 737 -18.97 40.21 46.87
C LEU A 737 -19.45 40.54 48.31
N GLN A 738 -20.75 40.79 48.57
CA GLN A 738 -21.18 41.31 49.88
C GLN A 738 -22.66 41.08 50.27
N ALA A 739 -23.36 40.07 49.73
CA ALA A 739 -24.71 39.71 50.22
C ALA A 739 -24.66 38.58 51.26
N PRO A 740 -25.50 38.60 52.32
CA PRO A 740 -25.48 37.57 53.36
C PRO A 740 -25.98 36.24 52.79
N ARG A 741 -25.07 35.29 52.61
CA ARG A 741 -25.41 33.92 52.23
C ARG A 741 -26.13 33.25 53.40
N ASP A 742 -27.32 32.69 53.17
CA ASP A 742 -28.11 32.02 54.22
C ASP A 742 -27.49 30.64 54.50
N ALA A 743 -26.68 30.57 55.56
CA ALA A 743 -26.04 29.35 56.03
C ALA A 743 -27.09 28.43 56.66
N ARG A 744 -27.34 27.27 56.05
CA ARG A 744 -28.33 26.29 56.51
C ARG A 744 -27.73 25.20 57.39
N TRP A 745 -26.43 24.96 57.27
CA TRP A 745 -25.70 24.04 58.12
C TRP A 745 -24.24 24.47 58.21
N ALA A 746 -23.60 24.26 59.36
CA ALA A 746 -22.17 24.47 59.53
C ALA A 746 -21.57 23.39 60.43
N SER A 747 -20.33 22.98 60.15
CA SER A 747 -19.58 22.04 60.99
C SER A 747 -19.18 22.62 62.34
N ASN A 748 -19.13 23.95 62.46
CA ASN A 748 -18.67 24.71 63.64
C ASN A 748 -17.23 24.37 64.04
N THR A 749 -16.38 24.10 63.04
CA THR A 749 -14.98 23.72 63.24
C THR A 749 -14.02 24.90 63.29
N TRP A 750 -14.44 26.11 62.87
CA TRP A 750 -13.61 27.32 62.78
C TRP A 750 -12.88 27.72 64.07
N ALA A 751 -13.44 27.40 65.24
CA ALA A 751 -12.85 27.75 66.53
C ALA A 751 -11.99 26.62 67.16
N ARG A 752 -11.80 25.49 66.47
CA ARG A 752 -11.12 24.30 67.01
C ARG A 752 -9.77 24.06 66.34
N ASN A 753 -8.68 24.24 67.09
CA ASN A 753 -7.30 23.96 66.67
C ASN A 753 -7.00 24.43 65.22
N ASP A 754 -7.12 25.73 64.97
CA ASP A 754 -6.89 26.40 63.67
C ASP A 754 -7.86 26.04 62.52
N GLY A 755 -8.98 25.36 62.84
CA GLY A 755 -10.03 25.04 61.87
C GLY A 755 -9.74 23.79 61.05
N ALA A 756 -10.75 23.30 60.32
CA ALA A 756 -10.56 22.16 59.42
C ALA A 756 -9.71 22.59 58.21
N HIS A 757 -8.56 21.96 58.04
CA HIS A 757 -7.75 22.12 56.84
C HIS A 757 -8.26 21.24 55.69
N ARG A 758 -8.96 20.16 56.02
CA ARG A 758 -9.54 19.24 55.04
C ARG A 758 -10.64 18.35 55.62
N ILE A 759 -11.39 17.71 54.73
CA ILE A 759 -12.44 16.72 54.99
C ILE A 759 -12.08 15.47 54.18
N ASP A 760 -12.06 14.30 54.81
CA ASP A 760 -11.75 13.02 54.19
C ASP A 760 -13.00 12.12 54.24
N ILE A 761 -13.44 11.62 53.09
CA ILE A 761 -14.43 10.57 52.92
C ILE A 761 -13.66 9.24 52.97
N GLN A 762 -13.79 8.54 54.08
CA GLN A 762 -12.98 7.36 54.40
C GLN A 762 -13.63 6.07 53.89
N ASP A 763 -12.79 5.06 53.62
CA ASP A 763 -13.20 3.76 53.11
C ASP A 763 -13.99 2.92 54.12
N ASP A 764 -14.09 3.37 55.37
CA ASP A 764 -14.90 2.77 56.44
C ASP A 764 -16.31 3.35 56.52
N GLY A 765 -16.64 4.35 55.70
CA GLY A 765 -17.95 5.01 55.66
C GLY A 765 -18.04 6.25 56.55
N ASN A 766 -16.94 6.78 57.06
CA ASN A 766 -16.90 8.02 57.84
C ASN A 766 -16.50 9.23 56.97
N VAL A 767 -17.04 10.40 57.27
CA VAL A 767 -16.54 11.69 56.75
C VAL A 767 -15.90 12.43 57.89
N VAL A 768 -14.61 12.72 57.80
CA VAL A 768 -13.80 13.21 58.92
C VAL A 768 -13.10 14.51 58.55
N MET A 769 -13.22 15.53 59.39
CA MET A 769 -12.50 16.80 59.23
C MET A 769 -11.24 16.79 60.09
N TYR A 770 -10.13 17.20 59.48
CA TYR A 770 -8.81 17.27 60.11
C TYR A 770 -8.27 18.69 60.12
N ASN A 771 -7.59 19.07 61.20
CA ASN A 771 -6.79 20.30 61.24
C ASN A 771 -5.43 20.14 60.50
N ALA A 772 -4.62 21.20 60.46
CA ALA A 772 -3.30 21.19 59.84
C ALA A 772 -2.33 20.19 60.50
N ALA A 773 -2.48 19.92 61.80
CA ALA A 773 -1.70 18.94 62.56
C ALA A 773 -2.19 17.48 62.37
N ASN A 774 -3.15 17.24 61.46
CA ASN A 774 -3.70 15.93 61.17
C ASN A 774 -4.56 15.33 62.30
N GLU A 775 -5.04 16.15 63.23
CA GLU A 775 -5.94 15.76 64.32
C GLU A 775 -7.39 15.85 63.87
N THR A 776 -8.20 14.89 64.28
CA THR A 776 -9.64 14.87 63.99
C THR A 776 -10.38 15.90 64.83
N ILE A 777 -11.10 16.82 64.19
CA ILE A 777 -11.86 17.86 64.87
C ILE A 777 -13.38 17.75 64.67
N TRP A 778 -13.81 16.96 63.68
CA TRP A 778 -15.22 16.61 63.43
C TRP A 778 -15.33 15.30 62.65
N ALA A 779 -16.41 14.53 62.84
CA ALA A 779 -16.72 13.35 62.02
C ALA A 779 -18.23 13.10 61.94
N THR A 780 -18.70 12.43 60.87
CA THR A 780 -20.10 11.96 60.77
C THR A 780 -20.45 10.83 61.73
N ASN A 781 -19.43 10.11 62.23
CA ASN A 781 -19.56 8.93 63.10
C ASN A 781 -20.40 7.81 62.47
N THR A 782 -20.18 7.57 61.19
CA THR A 782 -20.91 6.58 60.38
C THR A 782 -20.09 5.33 60.04
N ALA A 783 -18.86 5.21 60.56
CA ALA A 783 -18.00 4.05 60.32
C ALA A 783 -18.70 2.73 60.67
N GLY A 784 -18.76 1.79 59.72
CA GLY A 784 -19.32 0.45 59.91
C GLY A 784 -20.85 0.36 60.10
N ARG A 785 -21.61 1.39 59.75
CA ARG A 785 -23.08 1.39 59.79
C ARG A 785 -23.74 0.84 58.53
#